data_AF-A0A2E7DAH5-F1
#
_entry.id   AF-A0A2E7DAH5-F1
#
_cell.length_a   1.000
_cell.length_b   1.000
_cell.length_c   1.000
_cell.angle_alpha   90.00
_cell.angle_beta   90.00
_cell.angle_gamma   90.00
#
_symmetry.space_group_name_H-M   'P 1'
#
loop_
_entity.id
_entity.type
_entity.pdbx_description
1 polymer ?
#
loop_
_entity_poly.entity_id
_entity_poly.type
_entity_poly.pdbx_seq_one_letter_code
_entity_poly.pdbx_strand_id
1 'polypeptide(L)'
;MDLHSFTTELAVEFCISTAIQSQVRVSRDFRKILQTLIRVEVFEIIIGTSHNSADSKGNILIAIECQSCGKKIKASDKHAGKRVKCPNCSNTVTIPTATPAVDPPAVSEPAEPAAAEVVSPPVAETEMPVIDTAAAATPTPPPTAPSDDAPSFDFPDAAPAPTSVASSYAKRRKRGSMMPMILGGGIFIAGVMGFYWFFVVGAVRPLNVHTIENQTRIEGEGISVMVNLFEPPSHPVKYLLQSAPDGASINAKTGKITWLPTEADGPGDHQFKARVQSVNDPTNGAEVNFSVTVLEKNEAPAIEQIAEQTAKADVPVRLVVEASDSDIPANELQFELSDDAPETADIDATSGAFQWTPTRDDRGKTFNITVTVRESGDEGLHAEQNLRISVEEGMSPAQEFVASLKAADIDVEYEQRAVDSVFAGKSSLLVFKQGVVQVFEYDSARDAGNQAAEVSPDAKLMFGGERKWETPAHFFHKGELIAVYEGEDPTLVNVLTTHMGNTFAVAKPVVTTTPTVVTTEKDPDIEKLVSLYKEVRGRKKTKRLFLTSEYKDVRKVFAERFERQNSDKIQFALGDDYDAMQEFFAEHTDLKEEFYTAIDPKHDNLGNALKLLKQLIDKYPKEIDRYGPLAIATAVVWDGSGVYNYSNHQRRCKASMPAGQIAALDNFQYFLDAEQVTQGKVQYLPWEFLTLLVDHRTPVNERQWALQNYLSKSAMFGKCYHDVPYDFVMLETKSQQAALNDKEYNLPNIRQFGGVCAMQADFAARVGKSIAVPAAYVTGNSSSGEGHAWVMWVELKGVSRTNISFTLESHGRYRGDKFYVGTLRDPQTGRQITDRQLELKLQTVGLNPMAKRQAVFAMKAYPMLLQELRLGVSDRLKYLSDVISLCPGNTDAWTAVAKISGEEDLIPKDRKQVSLAMVRLFRTFANVPDFTLTVFSDLIGFEDDDAEKIKYYEQLIGMYLSAGRPDLAFAARKQQIVLLVKNNRTPEAIEALAATIRRFPEEGRYVPGMLNQLEQLAASVEGSDQNLMLFYKAFLPTIPQMRGNRPSKYCVQTFERAIKLFQEKGQQQLAQGFQAELEKIKAGMGRKVQK
;
A
#
# COMPACT_ATOMS: atom_id res chain seq x y z
N MET A 1 -49.42 -15.73 -13.95
CA MET A 1 -48.84 -15.98 -15.28
C MET A 1 -48.50 -14.68 -16.00
N ASP A 2 -47.24 -14.29 -16.09
CA ASP A 2 -46.39 -13.90 -14.96
C ASP A 2 -45.45 -12.77 -15.45
N LEU A 3 -45.12 -11.86 -14.54
CA LEU A 3 -44.28 -10.68 -14.81
C LEU A 3 -42.99 -10.82 -14.01
N HIS A 4 -41.84 -10.56 -14.63
CA HIS A 4 -40.73 -9.88 -13.95
C HIS A 4 -39.70 -9.29 -14.94
N SER A 5 -38.93 -8.32 -14.41
CA SER A 5 -37.80 -7.59 -15.01
C SER A 5 -38.14 -6.56 -16.11
N PHE A 6 -38.04 -5.27 -15.75
CA PHE A 6 -37.58 -4.19 -16.62
C PHE A 6 -37.00 -3.05 -15.77
N THR A 7 -35.86 -2.50 -16.20
CA THR A 7 -35.14 -1.41 -15.54
C THR A 7 -35.66 -0.03 -15.99
N THR A 8 -35.73 0.93 -15.07
CA THR A 8 -36.58 2.12 -15.21
C THR A 8 -35.94 3.36 -15.84
N GLU A 9 -34.61 3.45 -15.95
CA GLU A 9 -33.97 4.72 -16.42
C GLU A 9 -33.81 4.81 -17.95
N LEU A 10 -33.49 3.71 -18.65
CA LEU A 10 -33.29 3.73 -20.12
C LEU A 10 -34.59 3.85 -20.94
N ALA A 11 -35.74 3.48 -20.37
CA ALA A 11 -37.03 3.55 -21.07
C ALA A 11 -37.58 4.99 -21.18
N VAL A 12 -37.21 5.88 -20.25
CA VAL A 12 -37.79 7.24 -20.15
C VAL A 12 -37.22 8.16 -21.23
N GLU A 13 -35.91 8.16 -21.47
CA GLU A 13 -35.32 8.98 -22.53
C GLU A 13 -35.79 8.53 -23.93
N PHE A 14 -35.89 7.21 -24.16
CA PHE A 14 -36.37 6.68 -25.44
C PHE A 14 -37.84 7.05 -25.73
N CYS A 15 -38.71 6.97 -24.70
CA CYS A 15 -40.12 7.36 -24.82
C CYS A 15 -40.30 8.88 -25.00
N ILE A 16 -39.49 9.72 -24.34
CA ILE A 16 -39.57 11.18 -24.52
C ILE A 16 -39.11 11.58 -25.93
N SER A 17 -38.04 10.96 -26.45
CA SER A 17 -37.56 11.22 -27.80
C SER A 17 -38.57 10.82 -28.89
N THR A 18 -39.30 9.72 -28.72
CA THR A 18 -40.34 9.28 -29.68
C THR A 18 -41.67 10.04 -29.53
N ALA A 19 -42.03 10.49 -28.33
CA ALA A 19 -43.23 11.30 -28.11
C ALA A 19 -43.12 12.71 -28.72
N ILE A 20 -41.92 13.31 -28.72
CA ILE A 20 -41.67 14.63 -29.32
C ILE A 20 -41.77 14.60 -30.86
N GLN A 21 -41.49 13.45 -31.49
CA GLN A 21 -41.52 13.30 -32.95
C GLN A 21 -42.89 12.91 -33.56
N SER A 22 -43.89 12.51 -32.77
CA SER A 22 -45.09 11.83 -33.30
C SER A 22 -46.46 12.50 -33.08
N GLN A 23 -46.56 13.58 -32.29
CA GLN A 23 -47.81 14.35 -32.03
C GLN A 23 -49.08 13.54 -31.68
N VAL A 24 -48.96 12.38 -31.02
CA VAL A 24 -50.13 11.59 -30.61
C VAL A 24 -50.70 12.06 -29.26
N ARG A 25 -52.03 12.28 -29.18
CA ARG A 25 -52.74 12.62 -27.94
C ARG A 25 -52.86 11.42 -26.99
N VAL A 26 -52.22 11.50 -25.82
CA VAL A 26 -52.35 10.52 -24.74
C VAL A 26 -53.67 10.70 -23.95
N SER A 27 -54.31 9.59 -23.59
CA SER A 27 -55.67 9.55 -23.01
C SER A 27 -55.76 10.03 -21.55
N ARG A 28 -57.00 10.21 -21.06
CA ARG A 28 -57.30 10.84 -19.76
C ARG A 28 -56.95 9.96 -18.56
N ASP A 29 -56.90 8.64 -18.73
CA ASP A 29 -56.63 7.70 -17.63
C ASP A 29 -55.13 7.47 -17.39
N PHE A 30 -54.29 7.56 -18.43
CA PHE A 30 -52.83 7.63 -18.25
C PHE A 30 -52.44 8.83 -17.36
N ARG A 31 -53.18 9.93 -17.48
CA ARG A 31 -53.00 11.15 -16.66
C ARG A 31 -53.38 10.95 -15.19
N LYS A 32 -54.32 10.03 -14.88
CA LYS A 32 -54.67 9.65 -13.49
C LYS A 32 -53.62 8.73 -12.87
N ILE A 33 -53.09 7.78 -13.65
CA ILE A 33 -52.03 6.86 -13.21
C ILE A 33 -50.77 7.69 -12.86
N LEU A 34 -50.40 8.65 -13.72
CA LEU A 34 -49.32 9.60 -13.43
C LEU A 34 -49.59 10.43 -12.15
N GLN A 35 -50.80 10.95 -11.97
CA GLN A 35 -51.18 11.69 -10.74
C GLN A 35 -51.21 10.83 -9.46
N THR A 36 -51.24 9.50 -9.57
CA THR A 36 -51.23 8.60 -8.41
C THR A 36 -49.81 8.18 -8.05
N LEU A 37 -48.96 7.91 -9.05
CA LEU A 37 -47.54 7.64 -8.85
C LEU A 37 -46.77 8.88 -8.33
N ILE A 38 -47.14 10.09 -8.77
CA ILE A 38 -46.58 11.36 -8.25
C ILE A 38 -47.03 11.65 -6.79
N ARG A 39 -47.88 10.81 -6.18
CA ARG A 39 -48.49 11.08 -4.86
C ARG A 39 -47.93 10.28 -3.69
N VAL A 40 -46.92 9.43 -3.90
CA VAL A 40 -46.35 8.56 -2.84
C VAL A 40 -44.94 8.98 -2.40
N GLU A 41 -44.18 9.70 -3.24
CA GLU A 41 -42.88 10.29 -2.83
C GLU A 41 -42.78 11.77 -3.26
N VAL A 42 -42.01 12.55 -2.48
CA VAL A 42 -41.78 14.01 -2.59
C VAL A 42 -42.92 14.92 -2.09
N PHE A 43 -43.05 14.99 -0.76
CA PHE A 43 -43.28 16.25 -0.03
C PHE A 43 -41.90 16.66 0.54
N GLU A 44 -41.34 17.85 0.36
CA GLU A 44 -41.81 19.10 -0.25
C GLU A 44 -40.81 19.60 -1.32
N ILE A 45 -41.24 20.43 -2.28
CA ILE A 45 -40.59 21.69 -2.76
C ILE A 45 -41.26 22.21 -4.06
N ILE A 46 -41.49 23.53 -4.12
CA ILE A 46 -42.11 24.36 -5.19
C ILE A 46 -43.65 24.33 -5.32
N ILE A 47 -44.30 25.32 -4.68
CA ILE A 47 -45.48 26.01 -5.23
C ILE A 47 -45.04 27.39 -5.72
N GLY A 48 -45.47 27.77 -6.92
CA GLY A 48 -45.26 29.11 -7.47
C GLY A 48 -46.39 30.07 -7.09
N THR A 49 -46.36 30.62 -5.87
CA THR A 49 -47.08 31.86 -5.50
C THR A 49 -46.15 32.74 -4.65
N SER A 50 -46.27 34.05 -4.81
CA SER A 50 -45.26 35.02 -4.37
C SER A 50 -45.29 35.30 -2.86
N HIS A 51 -44.47 34.58 -2.10
CA HIS A 51 -44.09 34.97 -0.74
C HIS A 51 -42.56 35.02 -0.59
N ASN A 52 -42.10 36.12 0.01
CA ASN A 52 -40.68 36.41 0.22
C ASN A 52 -40.05 35.38 1.17
N SER A 53 -39.07 34.63 0.70
CA SER A 53 -38.29 33.70 1.54
C SER A 53 -37.26 34.48 2.36
N ALA A 54 -37.15 34.23 3.66
CA ALA A 54 -36.09 34.79 4.49
C ALA A 54 -34.76 34.00 4.36
N ASP A 55 -33.62 34.67 4.55
CA ASP A 55 -32.31 34.01 4.68
C ASP A 55 -32.07 33.44 6.10
N SER A 56 -30.93 32.78 6.32
CA SER A 56 -30.54 32.20 7.62
C SER A 56 -30.31 33.22 8.74
N LYS A 57 -30.45 34.52 8.45
CA LYS A 57 -30.40 35.64 9.40
C LYS A 57 -31.72 36.43 9.46
N GLY A 58 -32.78 35.96 8.80
CA GLY A 58 -34.12 36.54 8.82
C GLY A 58 -34.40 37.65 7.81
N ASN A 59 -33.48 37.97 6.88
CA ASN A 59 -33.70 39.04 5.89
C ASN A 59 -34.59 38.60 4.74
N ILE A 60 -35.53 39.44 4.31
CA ILE A 60 -36.45 39.18 3.19
C ILE A 60 -35.67 39.18 1.86
N LEU A 61 -35.82 38.11 1.06
CA LEU A 61 -35.17 37.98 -0.25
C LEU A 61 -36.12 38.34 -1.40
N ILE A 62 -35.71 39.33 -2.20
CA ILE A 62 -36.32 39.73 -3.46
C ILE A 62 -35.74 38.85 -4.59
N ALA A 63 -36.61 38.21 -5.37
CA ALA A 63 -36.21 37.45 -6.56
C ALA A 63 -36.24 38.35 -7.81
N ILE A 64 -35.16 38.34 -8.58
CA ILE A 64 -34.99 39.11 -9.82
C ILE A 64 -34.38 38.26 -10.93
N GLU A 65 -34.70 38.57 -12.17
CA GLU A 65 -34.12 37.90 -13.34
C GLU A 65 -33.04 38.77 -13.98
N CYS A 66 -31.85 38.21 -14.20
CA CYS A 66 -30.76 38.95 -14.82
C CYS A 66 -31.03 39.14 -16.32
N GLN A 67 -31.34 40.38 -16.73
CA GLN A 67 -31.66 40.73 -18.13
C GLN A 67 -30.55 40.38 -19.14
N SER A 68 -29.30 40.15 -18.70
CA SER A 68 -28.20 39.74 -19.59
C SER A 68 -28.03 38.22 -19.75
N CYS A 69 -28.57 37.39 -18.86
CA CYS A 69 -28.35 35.93 -18.92
C CYS A 69 -29.54 35.05 -18.50
N GLY A 70 -30.73 35.64 -18.29
CA GLY A 70 -31.99 34.92 -17.99
C GLY A 70 -32.04 34.19 -16.65
N LYS A 71 -30.94 34.10 -15.89
CA LYS A 71 -30.92 33.41 -14.60
C LYS A 71 -31.60 34.26 -13.53
N LYS A 72 -32.49 33.61 -12.77
CA LYS A 72 -33.12 34.16 -11.57
C LYS A 72 -32.11 34.14 -10.41
N ILE A 73 -31.90 35.30 -9.80
CA ILE A 73 -31.04 35.50 -8.63
C ILE A 73 -31.88 36.07 -7.49
N LYS A 74 -31.48 35.79 -6.25
CA LYS A 74 -32.13 36.34 -5.04
C LYS A 74 -31.19 37.33 -4.38
N ALA A 75 -31.71 38.47 -3.94
CA ALA A 75 -30.97 39.48 -3.18
C ALA A 75 -31.79 39.96 -1.99
N SER A 76 -31.15 40.35 -0.88
CA SER A 76 -31.86 40.91 0.27
C SER A 76 -32.49 42.26 -0.07
N ASP A 77 -33.68 42.48 0.48
CA ASP A 77 -34.39 43.75 0.64
C ASP A 77 -33.49 44.95 1.02
N LYS A 78 -32.45 44.76 1.83
CA LYS A 78 -31.45 45.80 2.17
C LYS A 78 -30.67 46.35 0.97
N HIS A 79 -30.76 45.68 -0.17
CA HIS A 79 -30.20 46.10 -1.44
C HIS A 79 -31.25 46.53 -2.47
N ALA A 80 -32.53 46.63 -2.09
CA ALA A 80 -33.57 47.26 -2.89
C ALA A 80 -33.15 48.65 -3.41
N GLY A 81 -33.42 48.93 -4.68
CA GLY A 81 -32.99 50.14 -5.39
C GLY A 81 -31.50 50.20 -5.74
N LYS A 82 -30.65 49.29 -5.21
CA LYS A 82 -29.21 49.28 -5.46
C LYS A 82 -28.85 48.39 -6.66
N ARG A 83 -27.74 48.77 -7.31
CA ARG A 83 -27.11 48.02 -8.40
C ARG A 83 -26.13 46.98 -7.82
N VAL A 84 -26.34 45.70 -8.15
CA VAL A 84 -25.49 44.57 -7.71
C VAL A 84 -24.97 43.78 -8.91
N LYS A 85 -23.79 43.15 -8.80
CA LYS A 85 -23.28 42.28 -9.87
C LYS A 85 -23.99 40.93 -9.85
N CYS A 86 -24.43 40.44 -11.01
CA CYS A 86 -24.97 39.10 -11.16
C CYS A 86 -23.85 38.06 -10.89
N PRO A 87 -24.01 37.13 -9.93
CA PRO A 87 -22.98 36.14 -9.62
C PRO A 87 -22.70 35.15 -10.75
N ASN A 88 -23.54 35.10 -11.80
CA ASN A 88 -23.37 34.18 -12.93
C ASN A 88 -22.65 34.80 -14.15
N CYS A 89 -22.77 36.12 -14.37
CA CYS A 89 -22.19 36.78 -15.55
C CYS A 89 -21.51 38.13 -15.25
N SER A 90 -21.38 38.51 -13.97
CA SER A 90 -20.81 39.77 -13.48
C SER A 90 -21.48 41.09 -13.94
N ASN A 91 -22.41 41.06 -14.90
CA ASN A 91 -23.18 42.22 -15.31
C ASN A 91 -24.01 42.80 -14.16
N THR A 92 -24.18 44.12 -14.18
CA THR A 92 -24.85 44.86 -13.10
C THR A 92 -26.36 44.80 -13.28
N VAL A 93 -27.08 44.37 -12.25
CA VAL A 93 -28.54 44.27 -12.19
C VAL A 93 -29.05 45.17 -11.06
N THR A 94 -30.09 45.96 -11.33
CA THR A 94 -30.76 46.77 -10.30
C THR A 94 -31.83 45.93 -9.61
N ILE A 95 -31.82 45.90 -8.28
CA ILE A 95 -32.88 45.23 -7.50
C ILE A 95 -34.07 46.20 -7.41
N PRO A 96 -35.30 45.79 -7.78
CA PRO A 96 -36.46 46.64 -7.71
C PRO A 96 -36.82 46.90 -6.24
N THR A 97 -37.18 48.15 -5.93
CA THR A 97 -37.77 48.48 -4.63
C THR A 97 -39.19 47.95 -4.58
N ALA A 98 -39.54 47.24 -3.50
CA ALA A 98 -40.91 46.78 -3.29
C ALA A 98 -41.84 48.00 -3.10
N THR A 99 -42.77 48.21 -4.03
CA THR A 99 -43.75 49.30 -3.95
C THR A 99 -44.72 49.05 -2.79
N PRO A 100 -44.93 50.02 -1.88
CA PRO A 100 -46.02 49.94 -0.91
C PRO A 100 -47.38 50.02 -1.62
N ALA A 101 -48.40 49.36 -1.09
CA ALA A 101 -49.77 49.63 -1.49
C ALA A 101 -50.15 51.07 -1.09
N VAL A 102 -50.79 51.80 -1.99
CA VAL A 102 -51.20 53.20 -1.81
C VAL A 102 -52.70 53.26 -1.55
N ASP A 103 -53.09 54.10 -0.58
CA ASP A 103 -54.32 54.89 -0.62
C ASP A 103 -53.99 56.35 -0.16
N PRO A 104 -54.83 57.36 -0.47
CA PRO A 104 -54.38 58.73 -0.83
C PRO A 104 -54.63 59.83 0.23
N PRO A 105 -54.39 61.15 -0.02
CA PRO A 105 -53.27 61.83 -0.72
C PRO A 105 -52.72 63.12 0.00
N ALA A 106 -51.64 63.71 -0.57
CA ALA A 106 -51.16 65.11 -0.41
C ALA A 106 -50.54 65.51 0.97
N VAL A 107 -49.61 66.48 1.11
CA VAL A 107 -49.43 67.81 0.47
C VAL A 107 -47.94 68.27 0.38
N SER A 108 -47.59 68.94 -0.73
CA SER A 108 -46.49 69.92 -1.02
C SER A 108 -44.97 69.67 -0.78
N GLU A 109 -44.20 69.84 -1.86
CA GLU A 109 -42.81 70.38 -1.97
C GLU A 109 -42.67 71.84 -1.44
N PRO A 110 -41.47 72.50 -1.35
CA PRO A 110 -40.11 72.18 -1.90
C PRO A 110 -39.01 72.12 -0.78
N ALA A 111 -37.68 72.28 -0.93
CA ALA A 111 -36.79 72.77 -2.01
C ALA A 111 -35.31 72.27 -1.90
N GLU A 112 -34.50 72.66 -2.90
CA GLU A 112 -33.02 72.60 -3.03
C GLU A 112 -32.38 74.00 -2.72
N PRO A 113 -31.06 74.32 -2.90
CA PRO A 113 -29.81 73.52 -3.11
C PRO A 113 -28.53 74.03 -2.35
N ALA A 114 -27.34 73.46 -2.67
CA ALA A 114 -25.96 74.05 -2.60
C ALA A 114 -25.36 74.35 -1.18
N ALA A 115 -24.05 74.54 -0.88
CA ALA A 115 -22.70 74.34 -1.48
C ALA A 115 -21.63 74.75 -0.41
N ALA A 116 -20.30 74.51 -0.44
CA ALA A 116 -19.40 73.57 -1.16
C ALA A 116 -17.94 73.64 -0.57
N GLU A 117 -17.18 72.53 -0.66
CA GLU A 117 -15.70 72.46 -0.90
C GLU A 117 -14.67 72.93 0.18
N VAL A 118 -13.37 72.61 -0.05
CA VAL A 118 -12.11 73.26 0.42
C VAL A 118 -11.19 72.52 1.46
N VAL A 119 -10.13 71.86 0.92
CA VAL A 119 -8.69 71.86 1.34
C VAL A 119 -8.10 70.88 2.40
N SER A 120 -6.92 70.32 2.04
CA SER A 120 -5.88 69.62 2.87
C SER A 120 -4.65 70.54 3.03
N PRO A 121 -3.67 70.40 3.98
CA PRO A 121 -2.75 69.24 4.12
C PRO A 121 -2.13 69.14 5.57
N PRO A 122 -0.83 68.79 5.84
CA PRO A 122 0.08 67.73 5.35
C PRO A 122 0.60 66.76 6.45
N VAL A 123 1.54 65.89 6.04
CA VAL A 123 2.31 64.84 6.76
C VAL A 123 3.34 65.38 7.79
N ALA A 124 3.74 64.54 8.75
CA ALA A 124 5.05 64.60 9.41
C ALA A 124 5.62 63.18 9.65
N GLU A 125 6.91 62.99 9.37
CA GLU A 125 7.69 61.76 9.59
C GLU A 125 8.51 61.84 10.89
N THR A 126 8.95 60.69 11.42
CA THR A 126 10.13 60.60 12.30
C THR A 126 10.84 59.26 12.13
N GLU A 127 12.17 59.32 12.04
CA GLU A 127 13.04 58.19 11.67
C GLU A 127 13.52 57.34 12.87
N MET A 128 14.04 56.15 12.55
CA MET A 128 14.76 55.27 13.49
C MET A 128 16.26 55.58 13.49
N PRO A 129 16.99 55.38 14.62
CA PRO A 129 18.44 55.51 14.64
C PRO A 129 19.13 54.25 14.05
N VAL A 130 20.16 54.49 13.23
CA VAL A 130 21.09 53.49 12.70
C VAL A 130 22.31 53.38 13.64
N ILE A 131 22.91 52.19 13.75
CA ILE A 131 24.29 52.02 14.23
C ILE A 131 25.07 51.28 13.13
N ASP A 132 26.27 51.79 12.84
CA ASP A 132 27.03 51.49 11.61
C ASP A 132 27.51 50.05 11.45
N THR A 133 27.53 49.62 10.18
CA THR A 133 28.31 48.49 9.68
C THR A 133 29.71 48.93 9.30
N ALA A 134 30.71 48.07 9.54
CA ALA A 134 32.06 48.28 9.01
C ALA A 134 32.16 47.68 7.59
N ALA A 135 32.61 48.50 6.63
CA ALA A 135 32.92 48.10 5.24
C ALA A 135 33.96 46.95 5.19
N ALA A 136 33.79 45.88 4.41
CA ALA A 136 33.56 45.74 2.96
C ALA A 136 34.84 45.81 2.11
N ALA A 137 35.02 44.79 1.26
CA ALA A 137 35.94 44.79 0.13
C ALA A 137 35.23 44.18 -1.09
N THR A 138 35.04 45.01 -2.12
CA THR A 138 34.50 44.70 -3.47
C THR A 138 35.15 45.72 -4.44
N PRO A 139 35.04 45.61 -5.79
CA PRO A 139 34.28 44.65 -6.60
C PRO A 139 35.04 44.03 -7.79
N THR A 140 34.39 43.10 -8.50
CA THR A 140 34.50 43.00 -9.97
C THR A 140 33.16 42.55 -10.59
N PRO A 141 32.73 43.12 -11.73
CA PRO A 141 31.45 42.80 -12.40
C PRO A 141 31.54 41.53 -13.28
N PRO A 142 30.41 41.02 -13.84
CA PRO A 142 30.29 39.62 -14.25
C PRO A 142 30.69 39.36 -15.72
N PRO A 143 31.04 38.11 -16.08
CA PRO A 143 30.98 37.65 -17.46
C PRO A 143 29.54 37.26 -17.85
N THR A 144 29.13 37.73 -19.03
CA THR A 144 27.90 37.34 -19.74
C THR A 144 27.90 35.86 -20.12
N ALA A 145 26.70 35.30 -20.34
CA ALA A 145 26.53 33.94 -20.86
C ALA A 145 27.07 33.79 -22.29
N PRO A 146 27.70 32.65 -22.64
CA PRO A 146 27.82 32.20 -24.02
C PRO A 146 26.55 31.47 -24.48
N SER A 147 26.29 31.53 -25.78
CA SER A 147 25.13 30.98 -26.47
C SER A 147 25.22 29.46 -26.71
N ASP A 148 24.13 28.89 -27.22
CA ASP A 148 24.17 27.67 -28.02
C ASP A 148 25.28 27.76 -29.09
N ASP A 149 26.09 26.71 -29.21
CA ASP A 149 26.55 26.12 -30.49
C ASP A 149 27.37 24.86 -30.19
N ALA A 150 26.95 23.73 -30.78
CA ALA A 150 27.67 22.46 -30.70
C ALA A 150 28.69 22.35 -31.83
N PRO A 151 29.97 22.01 -31.56
CA PRO A 151 30.92 21.70 -32.62
C PRO A 151 30.83 20.23 -33.04
N SER A 152 30.24 19.99 -34.20
CA SER A 152 30.50 18.79 -35.00
C SER A 152 31.96 18.78 -35.48
N PHE A 153 32.63 17.62 -35.47
CA PHE A 153 33.81 17.41 -36.30
C PHE A 153 33.84 16.01 -36.91
N ASP A 154 34.11 15.97 -38.22
CA ASP A 154 34.04 14.81 -39.10
C ASP A 154 35.33 13.96 -39.13
N PHE A 155 35.21 12.82 -39.80
CA PHE A 155 36.21 11.79 -40.14
C PHE A 155 37.50 12.30 -40.81
N PRO A 156 38.54 11.44 -40.93
CA PRO A 156 38.82 10.92 -42.27
C PRO A 156 39.22 9.43 -42.36
N ASP A 157 39.28 8.97 -43.62
CA ASP A 157 39.32 7.57 -44.08
C ASP A 157 40.67 6.81 -44.05
N ALA A 158 40.52 5.47 -44.18
CA ALA A 158 41.33 4.53 -44.96
C ALA A 158 42.73 4.07 -44.48
N ALA A 159 43.02 2.81 -44.82
CA ALA A 159 44.21 2.03 -44.47
C ALA A 159 45.49 2.52 -45.19
N PRO A 160 46.69 2.11 -44.71
CA PRO A 160 47.25 0.84 -45.23
C PRO A 160 48.07 0.02 -44.22
N ALA A 161 48.36 -1.23 -44.59
CA ALA A 161 49.48 -2.02 -44.04
C ALA A 161 50.73 -1.87 -44.95
N PRO A 162 51.93 -2.43 -44.66
CA PRO A 162 52.47 -3.01 -43.42
C PRO A 162 53.94 -2.53 -43.11
N THR A 163 54.66 -3.26 -42.24
CA THR A 163 56.15 -3.35 -42.10
C THR A 163 56.87 -2.25 -41.28
N SER A 164 57.42 -2.58 -40.09
CA SER A 164 58.85 -2.91 -39.78
C SER A 164 59.76 -1.67 -39.59
N VAL A 165 60.83 -1.64 -38.77
CA VAL A 165 62.11 -2.39 -38.88
C VAL A 165 62.95 -2.34 -37.56
N ALA A 166 63.49 -3.50 -37.14
CA ALA A 166 64.72 -3.72 -36.32
C ALA A 166 64.79 -3.19 -34.85
N SER A 167 65.66 -3.71 -33.95
CA SER A 167 66.88 -4.51 -34.21
C SER A 167 67.34 -5.50 -33.11
N SER A 168 68.06 -6.54 -33.59
CA SER A 168 69.23 -7.23 -32.98
C SER A 168 68.97 -8.32 -31.92
N TYR A 169 69.70 -9.46 -31.82
CA TYR A 169 70.99 -9.93 -32.37
C TYR A 169 70.85 -11.36 -32.98
N ALA A 170 71.33 -11.66 -34.21
CA ALA A 170 72.62 -12.32 -34.56
C ALA A 170 72.70 -13.86 -34.33
N LYS A 171 73.31 -14.72 -35.19
CA LYS A 171 74.14 -14.52 -36.41
C LYS A 171 74.26 -15.82 -37.27
N ARG A 172 74.25 -15.71 -38.61
CA ARG A 172 74.94 -16.51 -39.69
C ARG A 172 75.37 -17.97 -39.39
N ARG A 173 75.23 -18.99 -40.26
CA ARG A 173 75.13 -19.16 -41.75
C ARG A 173 74.66 -20.63 -42.02
N LYS A 174 74.48 -21.24 -43.21
CA LYS A 174 74.86 -20.96 -44.63
C LYS A 174 73.78 -21.55 -45.61
N ARG A 175 74.18 -21.94 -46.83
CA ARG A 175 73.44 -22.65 -47.92
C ARG A 175 73.60 -24.18 -47.81
N GLY A 176 72.80 -25.06 -48.44
CA GLY A 176 71.61 -24.85 -49.30
C GLY A 176 71.29 -26.08 -50.21
N SER A 177 70.11 -26.06 -50.86
CA SER A 177 69.58 -26.90 -51.97
C SER A 177 70.32 -28.17 -52.47
N MET A 178 69.61 -29.32 -52.50
CA MET A 178 69.37 -30.12 -53.72
C MET A 178 68.43 -31.33 -53.52
N MET A 179 67.80 -31.76 -54.62
CA MET A 179 67.33 -33.13 -54.89
C MET A 179 68.23 -33.63 -56.05
N PRO A 180 68.82 -34.85 -56.04
CA PRO A 180 68.20 -35.96 -56.81
C PRO A 180 68.59 -37.43 -56.43
N MET A 181 67.84 -38.38 -57.01
CA MET A 181 68.23 -39.68 -57.63
C MET A 181 69.27 -40.69 -57.05
N ILE A 182 68.78 -41.91 -56.75
CA ILE A 182 69.06 -43.23 -57.42
C ILE A 182 70.40 -44.04 -57.21
N LEU A 183 70.21 -45.36 -56.94
CA LEU A 183 71.03 -46.59 -57.20
C LEU A 183 72.10 -47.15 -56.21
N GLY A 184 71.95 -48.46 -55.92
CA GLY A 184 73.04 -49.47 -55.79
C GLY A 184 73.48 -49.87 -54.36
N GLY A 185 73.63 -51.15 -53.98
CA GLY A 185 73.31 -52.42 -54.67
C GLY A 185 73.92 -53.66 -53.98
N GLY A 186 73.38 -54.87 -54.27
CA GLY A 186 73.88 -56.18 -53.81
C GLY A 186 73.03 -56.81 -52.68
N ILE A 187 72.69 -58.12 -52.68
CA ILE A 187 73.35 -59.28 -53.33
C ILE A 187 72.34 -60.44 -53.58
N PHE A 188 72.40 -61.04 -54.78
CA PHE A 188 72.05 -62.45 -55.14
C PHE A 188 70.55 -62.88 -55.10
N ILE A 189 70.00 -63.76 -55.97
CA ILE A 189 70.56 -64.57 -57.09
C ILE A 189 69.52 -64.78 -58.24
N ALA A 190 70.03 -65.22 -59.40
CA ALA A 190 69.40 -65.46 -60.71
C ALA A 190 68.16 -66.38 -60.85
N GLY A 191 67.55 -66.40 -62.05
CA GLY A 191 66.67 -67.49 -62.55
C GLY A 191 65.45 -67.05 -63.37
N VAL A 192 65.58 -66.49 -64.59
CA VAL A 192 65.45 -67.21 -65.88
C VAL A 192 64.02 -67.64 -66.30
N MET A 193 63.47 -66.87 -67.27
CA MET A 193 62.70 -67.26 -68.48
C MET A 193 61.70 -68.44 -68.47
N GLY A 194 60.47 -68.16 -68.96
CA GLY A 194 59.77 -69.13 -69.84
C GLY A 194 58.24 -69.05 -69.89
N PHE A 195 57.69 -68.58 -71.02
CA PHE A 195 56.31 -68.79 -71.54
C PHE A 195 55.09 -68.37 -70.69
N TYR A 196 54.12 -67.66 -71.29
CA TYR A 196 52.90 -68.28 -71.83
C TYR A 196 52.02 -67.30 -72.65
N TRP A 197 51.00 -67.85 -73.30
CA TRP A 197 50.08 -67.24 -74.28
C TRP A 197 49.15 -66.12 -73.77
N PHE A 198 48.65 -65.36 -74.74
CA PHE A 198 47.50 -64.44 -74.74
C PHE A 198 46.42 -64.66 -73.66
N PHE A 199 46.15 -63.60 -72.89
CA PHE A 199 44.78 -63.11 -72.64
C PHE A 199 44.78 -61.57 -72.62
N VAL A 200 43.64 -60.97 -73.00
CA VAL A 200 43.47 -59.52 -73.13
C VAL A 200 43.48 -58.86 -71.75
N VAL A 201 44.48 -58.01 -71.48
CA VAL A 201 44.47 -57.15 -70.30
C VAL A 201 43.51 -55.99 -70.55
N GLY A 202 42.33 -56.04 -69.95
CA GLY A 202 41.43 -54.89 -69.89
C GLY A 202 42.11 -53.77 -69.11
N ALA A 203 42.28 -52.59 -69.73
CA ALA A 203 42.86 -51.44 -69.07
C ALA A 203 42.00 -51.02 -67.86
N VAL A 204 42.56 -51.17 -66.65
CA VAL A 204 41.89 -50.79 -65.40
C VAL A 204 41.75 -49.27 -65.39
N ARG A 205 40.51 -48.76 -65.51
CA ARG A 205 40.24 -47.33 -65.34
C ARG A 205 40.47 -46.93 -63.88
N PRO A 206 41.22 -45.85 -63.61
CA PRO A 206 41.39 -45.35 -62.24
C PRO A 206 40.04 -44.85 -61.72
N LEU A 207 39.73 -45.17 -60.46
CA LEU A 207 38.60 -44.56 -59.76
C LEU A 207 38.88 -43.07 -59.53
N ASN A 208 37.86 -42.23 -59.68
CA ASN A 208 37.91 -40.80 -59.38
C ASN A 208 36.67 -40.44 -58.55
N VAL A 209 36.87 -39.78 -57.42
CA VAL A 209 35.82 -39.34 -56.49
C VAL A 209 35.60 -37.84 -56.57
N HIS A 210 34.35 -37.41 -56.49
CA HIS A 210 34.02 -36.00 -56.30
C HIS A 210 34.59 -35.50 -54.96
N THR A 211 35.05 -34.26 -54.94
CA THR A 211 35.40 -33.55 -53.70
C THR A 211 34.15 -33.36 -52.85
N ILE A 212 34.31 -33.50 -51.53
CA ILE A 212 33.28 -33.16 -50.55
C ILE A 212 33.67 -31.79 -49.95
N GLU A 213 32.71 -30.88 -49.87
CA GLU A 213 32.93 -29.57 -49.23
C GLU A 213 32.95 -29.71 -47.70
N ASN A 214 33.76 -28.87 -47.05
CA ASN A 214 33.78 -28.76 -45.59
C ASN A 214 32.43 -28.25 -45.09
N GLN A 215 32.04 -28.65 -43.87
CA GLN A 215 30.74 -28.31 -43.30
C GLN A 215 30.88 -27.71 -41.91
N THR A 216 29.90 -26.89 -41.53
CA THR A 216 29.73 -26.45 -40.14
C THR A 216 28.42 -27.03 -39.61
N ARG A 217 28.41 -27.50 -38.36
CA ARG A 217 27.23 -27.99 -37.65
C ARG A 217 27.24 -27.51 -36.22
N ILE A 218 26.07 -27.49 -35.61
CA ILE A 218 25.93 -27.42 -34.16
C ILE A 218 25.99 -28.87 -33.62
N GLU A 219 26.42 -29.08 -32.38
CA GLU A 219 26.36 -30.44 -31.80
C GLU A 219 24.94 -30.99 -31.72
N GLY A 220 24.81 -32.32 -31.73
CA GLY A 220 23.52 -32.99 -31.91
C GLY A 220 22.94 -32.89 -33.34
N GLU A 221 23.51 -32.09 -34.25
CA GLU A 221 23.08 -32.06 -35.67
C GLU A 221 23.83 -33.09 -36.52
N GLY A 222 23.16 -34.20 -36.85
CA GLY A 222 23.73 -35.26 -37.66
C GLY A 222 24.12 -34.86 -39.09
N ILE A 223 25.27 -35.32 -39.56
CA ILE A 223 25.71 -35.22 -40.96
C ILE A 223 25.41 -36.50 -41.75
N SER A 224 25.15 -36.33 -43.05
CA SER A 224 24.88 -37.43 -43.98
C SER A 224 25.41 -37.07 -45.37
N VAL A 225 26.56 -37.63 -45.75
CA VAL A 225 27.31 -37.26 -46.97
C VAL A 225 27.56 -38.49 -47.85
N MET A 226 27.64 -38.32 -49.17
CA MET A 226 27.86 -39.42 -50.12
C MET A 226 29.23 -39.29 -50.80
N VAL A 227 30.07 -40.33 -50.73
CA VAL A 227 31.29 -40.45 -51.55
C VAL A 227 30.89 -40.87 -52.96
N ASN A 228 30.71 -39.89 -53.85
CA ASN A 228 30.29 -40.13 -55.23
C ASN A 228 31.49 -40.30 -56.19
N LEU A 229 31.40 -41.25 -57.12
CA LEU A 229 32.33 -41.41 -58.24
C LEU A 229 31.91 -40.55 -59.44
N PHE A 230 32.86 -40.03 -60.21
CA PHE A 230 32.58 -39.27 -61.45
C PHE A 230 31.93 -40.13 -62.56
N GLU A 231 32.24 -41.42 -62.60
CA GLU A 231 31.66 -42.41 -63.54
C GLU A 231 31.22 -43.66 -62.76
N PRO A 232 30.17 -44.37 -63.21
CA PRO A 232 29.82 -45.67 -62.63
C PRO A 232 30.98 -46.68 -62.73
N PRO A 233 31.31 -47.41 -61.65
CA PRO A 233 32.47 -48.29 -61.66
C PRO A 233 32.23 -49.53 -62.52
N SER A 234 33.23 -49.91 -63.32
CA SER A 234 33.17 -51.08 -64.22
C SER A 234 33.21 -52.43 -63.51
N HIS A 235 33.55 -52.44 -62.22
CA HIS A 235 33.63 -53.60 -61.33
C HIS A 235 33.09 -53.22 -59.94
N PRO A 236 32.72 -54.19 -59.08
CA PRO A 236 32.30 -53.89 -57.72
C PRO A 236 33.38 -53.11 -56.95
N VAL A 237 32.95 -52.05 -56.26
CA VAL A 237 33.80 -51.24 -55.38
C VAL A 237 33.38 -51.41 -53.91
N LYS A 238 34.32 -51.18 -53.00
CA LYS A 238 34.09 -51.10 -51.56
C LYS A 238 34.52 -49.72 -51.06
N TYR A 239 33.68 -49.12 -50.23
CA TYR A 239 33.98 -47.89 -49.51
C TYR A 239 34.53 -48.20 -48.12
N LEU A 240 35.53 -47.45 -47.69
CA LEU A 240 36.20 -47.56 -46.40
C LEU A 240 36.40 -46.16 -45.80
N LEU A 241 36.23 -46.03 -44.49
CA LEU A 241 36.57 -44.83 -43.73
C LEU A 241 37.96 -45.09 -43.13
N GLN A 242 38.96 -44.29 -43.52
CA GLN A 242 40.36 -44.48 -43.11
C GLN A 242 40.69 -43.69 -41.84
N SER A 243 40.12 -42.50 -41.70
CA SER A 243 40.09 -41.74 -40.45
C SER A 243 38.81 -40.92 -40.38
N ALA A 244 38.22 -40.81 -39.21
CA ALA A 244 37.07 -39.98 -38.88
C ALA A 244 36.97 -39.87 -37.35
N PRO A 245 36.13 -38.96 -36.80
CA PRO A 245 35.79 -38.93 -35.39
C PRO A 245 35.09 -40.21 -34.91
N ASP A 246 35.03 -40.40 -33.60
CA ASP A 246 34.31 -41.52 -33.02
C ASP A 246 32.80 -41.43 -33.31
N GLY A 247 32.15 -42.59 -33.41
CA GLY A 247 30.75 -42.71 -33.86
C GLY A 247 30.52 -42.51 -35.37
N ALA A 248 31.50 -42.00 -36.13
CA ALA A 248 31.38 -41.87 -37.57
C ALA A 248 31.41 -43.24 -38.28
N SER A 249 30.59 -43.40 -39.32
CA SER A 249 30.51 -44.65 -40.08
C SER A 249 30.33 -44.41 -41.57
N ILE A 250 30.79 -45.36 -42.40
CA ILE A 250 30.53 -45.38 -43.85
C ILE A 250 29.84 -46.69 -44.26
N ASN A 251 28.81 -46.59 -45.08
CA ASN A 251 28.20 -47.75 -45.71
C ASN A 251 29.13 -48.28 -46.82
N ALA A 252 29.72 -49.46 -46.59
CA ALA A 252 30.71 -50.06 -47.47
C ALA A 252 30.23 -50.36 -48.91
N LYS A 253 28.91 -50.33 -49.17
CA LYS A 253 28.31 -50.52 -50.51
C LYS A 253 27.88 -49.21 -51.18
N THR A 254 27.36 -48.25 -50.43
CA THR A 254 26.78 -47.02 -50.99
C THR A 254 27.66 -45.79 -50.87
N GLY A 255 28.73 -45.82 -50.06
CA GLY A 255 29.58 -44.66 -49.83
C GLY A 255 28.93 -43.58 -48.95
N LYS A 256 27.77 -43.86 -48.34
CA LYS A 256 27.12 -42.95 -47.40
C LYS A 256 27.91 -42.89 -46.10
N ILE A 257 28.47 -41.73 -45.79
CA ILE A 257 29.05 -41.37 -44.48
C ILE A 257 27.92 -40.80 -43.60
N THR A 258 27.86 -41.24 -42.35
CA THR A 258 26.98 -40.69 -41.32
C THR A 258 27.74 -40.53 -40.01
N TRP A 259 27.54 -39.38 -39.36
CA TRP A 259 28.10 -39.06 -38.04
C TRP A 259 27.12 -38.13 -37.32
N LEU A 260 27.09 -38.21 -35.99
CA LEU A 260 26.29 -37.36 -35.11
C LEU A 260 27.29 -36.78 -34.10
N PRO A 261 27.64 -35.49 -34.20
CA PRO A 261 28.52 -34.86 -33.23
C PRO A 261 27.86 -34.88 -31.85
N THR A 262 28.66 -35.14 -30.83
CA THR A 262 28.33 -35.09 -29.41
C THR A 262 28.96 -33.85 -28.76
N GLU A 263 28.62 -33.56 -27.51
CA GLU A 263 29.25 -32.49 -26.71
C GLU A 263 30.78 -32.52 -26.77
N ALA A 264 31.37 -33.73 -26.68
CA ALA A 264 32.82 -33.91 -26.71
C ALA A 264 33.46 -33.63 -28.10
N ASP A 265 32.64 -33.37 -29.12
CA ASP A 265 33.06 -32.95 -30.44
C ASP A 265 32.98 -31.42 -30.63
N GLY A 266 32.26 -30.70 -29.76
CA GLY A 266 32.20 -29.25 -29.67
C GLY A 266 33.22 -28.66 -28.67
N PRO A 267 33.66 -27.40 -28.85
CA PRO A 267 33.77 -26.67 -30.11
C PRO A 267 35.05 -27.14 -30.84
N GLY A 268 34.94 -27.71 -32.04
CA GLY A 268 36.08 -28.43 -32.65
C GLY A 268 36.05 -28.63 -34.17
N ASP A 269 37.24 -28.84 -34.75
CA ASP A 269 37.45 -29.12 -36.18
C ASP A 269 37.82 -30.59 -36.42
N HIS A 270 36.94 -31.32 -37.11
CA HIS A 270 37.01 -32.77 -37.27
C HIS A 270 37.35 -33.20 -38.69
N GLN A 271 38.36 -34.06 -38.86
CA GLN A 271 38.88 -34.47 -40.18
C GLN A 271 38.37 -35.85 -40.62
N PHE A 272 37.74 -35.90 -41.79
CA PHE A 272 37.27 -37.14 -42.41
C PHE A 272 38.15 -37.50 -43.60
N LYS A 273 38.53 -38.78 -43.68
CA LYS A 273 39.23 -39.39 -44.82
C LYS A 273 38.56 -40.70 -45.21
N ALA A 274 38.00 -40.75 -46.42
CA ALA A 274 37.37 -41.93 -46.98
C ALA A 274 38.09 -42.41 -48.25
N ARG A 275 38.10 -43.72 -48.47
CA ARG A 275 38.67 -44.39 -49.65
C ARG A 275 37.65 -45.29 -50.31
N VAL A 276 37.54 -45.18 -51.62
CA VAL A 276 36.85 -46.17 -52.47
C VAL A 276 37.89 -46.98 -53.22
N GLN A 277 37.75 -48.29 -53.27
CA GLN A 277 38.66 -49.18 -53.99
C GLN A 277 37.91 -50.30 -54.71
N SER A 278 38.48 -50.81 -55.80
CA SER A 278 37.94 -51.99 -56.48
C SER A 278 38.06 -53.23 -55.58
N VAL A 279 37.03 -54.08 -55.59
CA VAL A 279 37.03 -55.38 -54.89
C VAL A 279 37.99 -56.36 -55.58
N ASN A 280 38.10 -56.26 -56.91
CA ASN A 280 38.90 -57.19 -57.72
C ASN A 280 40.36 -56.74 -57.86
N ASP A 281 40.66 -55.48 -57.56
CA ASP A 281 42.01 -54.91 -57.56
C ASP A 281 42.12 -53.86 -56.42
N PRO A 282 42.60 -54.27 -55.23
CA PRO A 282 42.79 -53.34 -54.11
C PRO A 282 43.79 -52.20 -54.36
N THR A 283 44.59 -52.26 -55.43
CA THR A 283 45.54 -51.19 -55.79
C THR A 283 44.86 -50.05 -56.54
N ASN A 284 43.74 -50.31 -57.24
CA ASN A 284 42.91 -49.27 -57.83
C ASN A 284 41.94 -48.69 -56.78
N GLY A 285 42.28 -47.53 -56.23
CA GLY A 285 41.44 -46.79 -55.30
C GLY A 285 41.69 -45.28 -55.33
N ALA A 286 40.71 -44.53 -54.84
CA ALA A 286 40.74 -43.07 -54.72
C ALA A 286 40.35 -42.65 -53.30
N GLU A 287 40.93 -41.55 -52.82
CA GLU A 287 40.74 -41.02 -51.47
C GLU A 287 40.11 -39.62 -51.54
N VAL A 288 39.21 -39.31 -50.61
CA VAL A 288 38.61 -37.98 -50.42
C VAL A 288 38.74 -37.57 -48.96
N ASN A 289 39.12 -36.31 -48.75
CA ASN A 289 39.24 -35.68 -47.44
C ASN A 289 38.26 -34.49 -47.37
N PHE A 290 37.67 -34.24 -46.20
CA PHE A 290 36.93 -33.03 -45.88
C PHE A 290 36.93 -32.82 -44.35
N SER A 291 36.63 -31.60 -43.89
CA SER A 291 36.48 -31.29 -42.47
C SER A 291 35.06 -30.90 -42.09
N VAL A 292 34.73 -31.10 -40.81
CA VAL A 292 33.48 -30.65 -40.19
C VAL A 292 33.80 -29.87 -38.93
N THR A 293 33.43 -28.59 -38.92
CA THR A 293 33.51 -27.74 -37.73
C THR A 293 32.23 -27.90 -36.92
N VAL A 294 32.36 -28.26 -35.65
CA VAL A 294 31.26 -28.36 -34.68
C VAL A 294 31.28 -27.10 -33.82
N LEU A 295 30.13 -26.45 -33.71
CA LEU A 295 29.88 -25.28 -32.88
C LEU A 295 29.14 -25.68 -31.61
N GLU A 296 29.51 -25.04 -30.50
CA GLU A 296 28.85 -25.16 -29.20
C GLU A 296 27.40 -24.67 -29.23
N LYS A 297 26.57 -25.27 -28.37
CA LYS A 297 25.16 -24.95 -28.14
C LYS A 297 24.85 -24.99 -26.64
N ASN A 298 25.42 -24.02 -25.93
CA ASN A 298 25.24 -23.74 -24.52
C ASN A 298 23.88 -24.21 -23.94
N GLU A 299 23.90 -25.13 -22.97
CA GLU A 299 22.71 -25.66 -22.30
C GLU A 299 22.62 -25.16 -20.85
N ALA A 300 21.41 -24.77 -20.42
CA ALA A 300 21.20 -24.19 -19.10
C ALA A 300 21.60 -25.16 -17.96
N PRO A 301 22.16 -24.66 -16.84
CA PRO A 301 22.65 -25.52 -15.76
C PRO A 301 21.54 -26.34 -15.14
N ALA A 302 21.83 -27.62 -14.87
CA ALA A 302 20.91 -28.51 -14.18
C ALA A 302 21.10 -28.38 -12.66
N ILE A 303 20.04 -28.02 -11.93
CA ILE A 303 19.99 -28.07 -10.46
C ILE A 303 19.57 -29.49 -10.05
N GLU A 304 20.28 -30.12 -9.10
CA GLU A 304 19.86 -31.43 -8.57
C GLU A 304 18.57 -31.28 -7.76
N GLN A 305 17.68 -32.29 -7.83
CA GLN A 305 16.37 -32.24 -7.19
C GLN A 305 16.45 -32.12 -5.66
N ILE A 306 16.40 -30.89 -5.17
CA ILE A 306 16.27 -30.54 -3.76
C ILE A 306 14.97 -31.14 -3.17
N ALA A 307 15.11 -32.03 -2.19
CA ALA A 307 13.99 -32.61 -1.45
C ALA A 307 13.37 -31.59 -0.48
N GLU A 308 12.08 -31.76 -0.13
CA GLU A 308 11.43 -30.95 0.90
C GLU A 308 12.15 -31.08 2.25
N GLN A 309 12.47 -29.94 2.87
CA GLN A 309 13.17 -29.88 4.14
C GLN A 309 12.20 -29.66 5.30
N THR A 310 12.48 -30.26 6.45
CA THR A 310 11.83 -29.94 7.73
C THR A 310 12.81 -29.22 8.63
N ALA A 311 12.40 -28.06 9.16
CA ALA A 311 13.23 -27.21 10.01
C ALA A 311 12.63 -27.04 11.40
N LYS A 312 13.45 -26.65 12.38
CA LYS A 312 12.99 -26.28 13.72
C LYS A 312 13.35 -24.83 13.98
N ALA A 313 12.44 -24.08 14.58
CA ALA A 313 12.71 -22.72 15.01
C ALA A 313 13.99 -22.65 15.88
N ASP A 314 14.75 -21.57 15.69
CA ASP A 314 16.05 -21.30 16.32
C ASP A 314 17.17 -22.30 15.97
N VAL A 315 16.94 -23.25 15.05
CA VAL A 315 17.95 -24.21 14.55
C VAL A 315 18.32 -23.86 13.10
N PRO A 316 19.60 -23.62 12.77
CA PRO A 316 20.01 -23.28 11.41
C PRO A 316 19.83 -24.48 10.47
N VAL A 317 19.02 -24.28 9.43
CA VAL A 317 19.01 -25.12 8.23
C VAL A 317 20.27 -24.82 7.43
N ARG A 318 20.99 -25.87 7.03
CA ARG A 318 22.16 -25.79 6.15
C ARG A 318 22.10 -26.92 5.15
N LEU A 319 22.22 -26.58 3.88
CA LEU A 319 22.32 -27.53 2.77
C LEU A 319 23.18 -26.92 1.67
N VAL A 320 23.73 -27.76 0.79
CA VAL A 320 24.39 -27.32 -0.43
C VAL A 320 23.41 -27.53 -1.57
N VAL A 321 23.18 -26.51 -2.37
CA VAL A 321 22.46 -26.64 -3.64
C VAL A 321 23.48 -27.09 -4.67
N GLU A 322 23.38 -28.35 -5.09
CA GLU A 322 24.25 -28.91 -6.12
C GLU A 322 23.65 -28.60 -7.51
N ALA A 323 24.50 -28.11 -8.41
CA ALA A 323 24.16 -27.82 -9.79
C ALA A 323 25.35 -28.17 -10.70
N SER A 324 25.04 -28.56 -11.93
CA SER A 324 26.02 -28.97 -12.94
C SER A 324 25.72 -28.33 -14.29
N ASP A 325 26.77 -27.86 -14.93
CA ASP A 325 26.77 -27.39 -16.31
C ASP A 325 27.30 -28.52 -17.22
N SER A 326 26.67 -28.73 -18.38
CA SER A 326 26.99 -29.84 -19.29
C SER A 326 27.95 -29.49 -20.42
N ASP A 327 28.16 -28.20 -20.67
CA ASP A 327 28.90 -27.68 -21.82
C ASP A 327 30.41 -28.03 -21.71
N ILE A 328 31.18 -27.91 -22.81
CA ILE A 328 32.60 -28.29 -22.83
C ILE A 328 33.46 -27.19 -23.48
N PRO A 329 34.05 -26.26 -22.70
CA PRO A 329 34.24 -26.30 -21.25
C PRO A 329 33.05 -25.77 -20.46
N ALA A 330 32.68 -26.50 -19.40
CA ALA A 330 31.59 -26.14 -18.51
C ALA A 330 31.69 -24.71 -17.96
N ASN A 331 30.56 -24.00 -17.96
CA ASN A 331 30.47 -22.62 -17.50
C ASN A 331 30.65 -22.51 -15.97
N GLU A 332 31.18 -21.37 -15.50
CA GLU A 332 31.23 -21.05 -14.07
C GLU A 332 29.84 -20.60 -13.59
N LEU A 333 29.35 -21.21 -12.51
CA LEU A 333 27.98 -21.04 -12.02
C LEU A 333 27.91 -20.09 -10.81
N GLN A 334 26.86 -19.28 -10.77
CA GLN A 334 26.53 -18.37 -9.67
C GLN A 334 25.17 -18.70 -9.07
N PHE A 335 25.10 -18.75 -7.73
CA PHE A 335 23.89 -19.06 -6.97
C PHE A 335 23.28 -17.79 -6.38
N GLU A 336 21.97 -17.58 -6.59
CA GLU A 336 21.22 -16.45 -6.02
C GLU A 336 19.88 -16.90 -5.43
N LEU A 337 19.41 -16.21 -4.36
CA LEU A 337 18.05 -16.36 -3.82
C LEU A 337 17.15 -15.27 -4.38
N SER A 338 15.87 -15.57 -4.56
CA SER A 338 14.87 -14.60 -4.98
C SER A 338 14.59 -13.51 -3.92
N ASP A 339 14.18 -12.31 -4.37
CA ASP A 339 13.85 -11.15 -3.50
C ASP A 339 12.71 -11.42 -2.48
N ASP A 340 12.00 -12.57 -2.57
CA ASP A 340 10.95 -13.02 -1.64
C ASP A 340 11.42 -14.10 -0.64
N ALA A 341 12.71 -14.46 -0.64
CA ALA A 341 13.31 -15.29 0.40
C ALA A 341 13.25 -14.60 1.79
N PRO A 342 13.27 -15.37 2.90
CA PRO A 342 13.34 -14.80 4.25
C PRO A 342 14.56 -13.87 4.42
N GLU A 343 14.41 -12.76 5.17
CA GLU A 343 15.47 -11.74 5.35
C GLU A 343 16.77 -12.28 5.98
N THR A 344 16.71 -13.43 6.65
CA THR A 344 17.86 -14.14 7.26
C THR A 344 18.32 -15.37 6.47
N ALA A 345 17.74 -15.63 5.29
CA ALA A 345 18.18 -16.67 4.37
C ALA A 345 19.29 -16.13 3.46
N ASP A 346 20.29 -16.95 3.21
CA ASP A 346 21.51 -16.57 2.51
C ASP A 346 22.05 -17.78 1.73
N ILE A 347 22.72 -17.53 0.61
CA ILE A 347 23.36 -18.57 -0.20
C ILE A 347 24.74 -18.08 -0.65
N ASP A 348 25.76 -18.90 -0.43
CA ASP A 348 27.09 -18.60 -0.95
C ASP A 348 27.09 -18.72 -2.48
N ALA A 349 27.39 -17.60 -3.14
CA ALA A 349 27.21 -17.44 -4.59
C ALA A 349 28.10 -18.34 -5.45
N THR A 350 29.10 -19.03 -4.90
CA THR A 350 30.02 -19.91 -5.65
C THR A 350 29.90 -21.38 -5.24
N SER A 351 29.64 -21.66 -3.96
CA SER A 351 29.54 -23.04 -3.44
C SER A 351 28.11 -23.56 -3.31
N GLY A 352 27.09 -22.73 -3.54
CA GLY A 352 25.68 -23.11 -3.36
C GLY A 352 25.30 -23.39 -1.92
N ALA A 353 26.16 -23.03 -0.95
CA ALA A 353 25.93 -23.29 0.47
C ALA A 353 24.81 -22.39 1.01
N PHE A 354 23.60 -22.93 1.10
CA PHE A 354 22.43 -22.28 1.65
C PHE A 354 22.44 -22.36 3.18
N GLN A 355 22.14 -21.23 3.82
CA GLN A 355 21.89 -21.14 5.25
C GLN A 355 20.64 -20.32 5.55
N TRP A 356 19.81 -20.81 6.49
CA TRP A 356 18.69 -20.04 7.04
C TRP A 356 18.39 -20.49 8.46
N THR A 357 18.10 -19.54 9.35
CA THR A 357 17.61 -19.86 10.70
C THR A 357 16.17 -19.39 10.83
N PRO A 358 15.15 -20.29 10.74
CA PRO A 358 13.78 -19.94 11.02
C PRO A 358 13.63 -19.44 12.46
N THR A 359 12.79 -18.43 12.65
CA THR A 359 12.48 -17.88 13.97
C THR A 359 11.33 -18.63 14.64
N ARG A 360 11.02 -18.31 15.90
CA ARG A 360 9.84 -18.83 16.59
C ARG A 360 8.53 -18.45 15.91
N ASP A 361 8.47 -17.26 15.29
CA ASP A 361 7.31 -16.81 14.52
C ASP A 361 7.06 -17.69 13.29
N ASP A 362 8.03 -18.46 12.84
CA ASP A 362 7.96 -19.25 11.60
C ASP A 362 7.44 -20.67 11.79
N ARG A 363 7.26 -21.12 13.04
CA ARG A 363 6.68 -22.42 13.41
C ARG A 363 5.33 -22.64 12.71
N GLY A 364 5.14 -23.84 12.14
CA GLY A 364 3.92 -24.21 11.43
C GLY A 364 3.73 -23.56 10.05
N LYS A 365 4.66 -22.70 9.60
CA LYS A 365 4.68 -22.16 8.23
C LYS A 365 5.51 -23.05 7.30
N THR A 366 5.16 -23.01 6.02
CA THR A 366 5.99 -23.55 4.93
C THR A 366 6.48 -22.41 4.05
N PHE A 367 7.78 -22.39 3.79
CA PHE A 367 8.46 -21.44 2.93
C PHE A 367 8.82 -22.11 1.62
N ASN A 368 8.59 -21.42 0.51
CA ASN A 368 9.08 -21.81 -0.81
C ASN A 368 10.14 -20.76 -1.18
N ILE A 369 11.41 -21.13 -1.10
CA ILE A 369 12.55 -20.26 -1.41
C ILE A 369 12.98 -20.60 -2.83
N THR A 370 12.94 -19.64 -3.76
CA THR A 370 13.44 -19.89 -5.11
C THR A 370 14.95 -19.72 -5.11
N VAL A 371 15.66 -20.79 -5.47
CA VAL A 371 17.10 -20.75 -5.77
C VAL A 371 17.24 -20.66 -7.28
N THR A 372 18.00 -19.68 -7.75
CA THR A 372 18.37 -19.52 -9.15
C THR A 372 19.86 -19.83 -9.29
N VAL A 373 20.21 -20.62 -10.30
CA VAL A 373 21.60 -20.89 -10.67
C VAL A 373 21.82 -20.36 -12.08
N ARG A 374 22.83 -19.52 -12.26
CA ARG A 374 23.10 -18.74 -13.48
C ARG A 374 24.54 -18.92 -13.94
N GLU A 375 24.74 -19.09 -15.23
CA GLU A 375 26.06 -19.07 -15.86
C GLU A 375 26.68 -17.66 -15.84
N SER A 376 27.98 -17.56 -15.60
CA SER A 376 28.68 -16.28 -15.55
C SER A 376 28.90 -15.66 -16.94
N GLY A 377 28.02 -14.72 -17.33
CA GLY A 377 28.17 -13.93 -18.55
C GLY A 377 26.96 -13.04 -18.85
N ASP A 378 27.10 -12.07 -19.75
CA ASP A 378 26.02 -11.12 -20.11
C ASP A 378 24.83 -11.80 -20.82
N GLU A 379 25.02 -13.00 -21.38
CA GLU A 379 23.97 -13.84 -22.02
C GLU A 379 23.76 -15.19 -21.32
N GLY A 380 24.36 -15.40 -20.13
CA GLY A 380 24.34 -16.69 -19.43
C GLY A 380 22.92 -17.19 -19.11
N LEU A 381 22.65 -18.47 -19.42
CA LEU A 381 21.38 -19.10 -19.10
C LEU A 381 21.28 -19.38 -17.59
N HIS A 382 20.10 -19.82 -17.17
CA HIS A 382 19.81 -20.08 -15.76
C HIS A 382 18.73 -21.15 -15.61
N ALA A 383 18.76 -21.79 -14.45
CA ALA A 383 17.68 -22.63 -13.95
C ALA A 383 17.17 -22.10 -12.60
N GLU A 384 15.93 -22.43 -12.28
CA GLU A 384 15.28 -22.08 -11.01
C GLU A 384 14.69 -23.34 -10.37
N GLN A 385 14.89 -23.51 -9.06
CA GLN A 385 14.22 -24.55 -8.29
C GLN A 385 13.73 -24.01 -6.94
N ASN A 386 12.53 -24.45 -6.53
CA ASN A 386 11.97 -24.16 -5.22
C ASN A 386 12.55 -25.09 -4.15
N LEU A 387 13.33 -24.54 -3.22
CA LEU A 387 13.65 -25.12 -1.92
C LEU A 387 12.45 -24.94 -0.98
N ARG A 388 11.70 -26.01 -0.75
CA ARG A 388 10.53 -26.01 0.13
C ARG A 388 10.92 -26.43 1.54
N ILE A 389 10.77 -25.53 2.51
CA ILE A 389 11.11 -25.75 3.93
C ILE A 389 9.85 -25.61 4.78
N SER A 390 9.43 -26.69 5.44
CA SER A 390 8.36 -26.65 6.44
C SER A 390 8.96 -26.54 7.84
N VAL A 391 8.64 -25.48 8.57
CA VAL A 391 9.08 -25.32 9.95
C VAL A 391 8.13 -26.08 10.86
N GLU A 392 8.65 -27.04 11.61
CA GLU A 392 7.88 -27.80 12.60
C GLU A 392 7.17 -26.86 13.57
N GLU A 393 5.92 -27.19 13.89
CA GLU A 393 5.06 -26.42 14.81
C GLU A 393 5.66 -26.34 16.23
N GLY A 394 6.45 -27.35 16.61
CA GLY A 394 7.17 -27.42 17.87
C GLY A 394 6.25 -27.62 19.09
N MET A 395 6.83 -27.53 20.29
CA MET A 395 6.05 -27.34 21.51
C MET A 395 5.93 -25.84 21.76
N SER A 396 4.74 -25.33 22.06
CA SER A 396 4.60 -23.95 22.54
C SER A 396 5.35 -23.77 23.88
N PRO A 397 5.80 -22.57 24.27
CA PRO A 397 6.38 -22.32 25.60
C PRO A 397 5.59 -22.97 26.76
N ALA A 398 4.25 -22.91 26.74
CA ALA A 398 3.42 -23.58 27.74
C ALA A 398 3.54 -25.12 27.71
N GLN A 399 3.64 -25.71 26.53
CA GLN A 399 3.85 -27.15 26.35
C GLN A 399 5.28 -27.59 26.72
N GLU A 400 6.30 -26.78 26.42
CA GLU A 400 7.69 -26.99 26.86
C GLU A 400 7.77 -26.98 28.40
N PHE A 401 7.05 -26.06 29.05
CA PHE A 401 6.93 -26.01 30.51
C PHE A 401 6.25 -27.27 31.08
N VAL A 402 5.13 -27.72 30.50
CA VAL A 402 4.46 -28.98 30.87
C VAL A 402 5.37 -30.20 30.70
N ALA A 403 6.13 -30.26 29.60
CA ALA A 403 7.10 -31.32 29.37
C ALA A 403 8.21 -31.31 30.45
N SER A 404 8.67 -30.13 30.87
CA SER A 404 9.66 -29.99 31.96
C SER A 404 9.15 -30.46 33.33
N LEU A 405 7.86 -30.26 33.61
CA LEU A 405 7.20 -30.74 34.84
C LEU A 405 7.05 -32.27 34.80
N LYS A 406 6.58 -32.84 33.70
CA LYS A 406 6.46 -34.30 33.53
C LYS A 406 7.81 -35.01 33.56
N ALA A 407 8.86 -34.39 33.03
CA ALA A 407 10.23 -34.90 33.13
C ALA A 407 10.78 -34.90 34.56
N ALA A 408 10.19 -34.11 35.48
CA ALA A 408 10.48 -34.10 36.91
C ALA A 408 9.53 -35.00 37.73
N ASP A 409 8.79 -35.91 37.08
CA ASP A 409 7.79 -36.81 37.69
C ASP A 409 6.60 -36.06 38.35
N ILE A 410 6.30 -34.85 37.86
CA ILE A 410 5.18 -34.03 38.35
C ILE A 410 3.95 -34.29 37.48
N ASP A 411 2.90 -34.78 38.12
CA ASP A 411 1.62 -35.09 37.50
C ASP A 411 0.83 -33.81 37.17
N VAL A 412 0.64 -33.54 35.87
CA VAL A 412 -0.02 -32.34 35.34
C VAL A 412 -0.75 -32.64 34.03
N GLU A 413 -2.02 -32.24 33.96
CA GLU A 413 -2.81 -32.25 32.73
C GLU A 413 -2.77 -30.85 32.08
N TYR A 414 -2.84 -30.79 30.74
CA TYR A 414 -2.78 -29.56 29.95
C TYR A 414 -4.08 -29.43 29.14
N GLU A 415 -4.86 -28.39 29.42
CA GLU A 415 -6.08 -28.05 28.66
C GLU A 415 -5.87 -26.72 27.92
N GLN A 416 -5.73 -26.80 26.60
CA GLN A 416 -5.60 -25.62 25.74
C GLN A 416 -6.98 -25.01 25.49
N ARG A 417 -7.36 -24.06 26.35
CA ARG A 417 -8.67 -23.41 26.32
C ARG A 417 -8.55 -21.93 26.66
N ALA A 418 -9.28 -21.10 25.91
CA ALA A 418 -9.45 -19.69 26.23
C ALA A 418 -10.19 -19.53 27.58
N VAL A 419 -9.49 -18.97 28.56
CA VAL A 419 -10.00 -18.58 29.87
C VAL A 419 -10.32 -17.08 29.88
N ASP A 420 -11.22 -16.63 30.76
CA ASP A 420 -11.55 -15.21 30.90
C ASP A 420 -10.34 -14.45 31.48
N SER A 421 -9.58 -13.80 30.61
CA SER A 421 -8.15 -13.55 30.83
C SER A 421 -7.85 -12.20 31.49
N VAL A 422 -6.95 -12.22 32.47
CA VAL A 422 -6.39 -11.00 33.08
C VAL A 422 -5.26 -10.40 32.23
N PHE A 423 -4.61 -11.24 31.43
CA PHE A 423 -3.37 -10.97 30.70
C PHE A 423 -3.62 -11.03 29.18
N ALA A 424 -2.87 -10.25 28.40
CA ALA A 424 -3.07 -10.20 26.94
C ALA A 424 -2.53 -11.43 26.18
N GLY A 425 -1.78 -12.32 26.84
CA GLY A 425 -1.20 -13.52 26.24
C GLY A 425 -2.24 -14.62 25.93
N LYS A 426 -1.87 -15.56 25.06
CA LYS A 426 -2.65 -16.76 24.74
C LYS A 426 -2.80 -17.61 26.00
N SER A 427 -4.02 -17.84 26.47
CA SER A 427 -4.27 -18.53 27.74
C SER A 427 -4.40 -20.06 27.58
N SER A 428 -3.98 -20.80 28.60
CA SER A 428 -4.22 -22.25 28.77
C SER A 428 -4.24 -22.62 30.25
N LEU A 429 -4.74 -23.82 30.57
CA LEU A 429 -4.86 -24.32 31.94
C LEU A 429 -3.93 -25.51 32.18
N LEU A 430 -3.23 -25.47 33.32
CA LEU A 430 -2.49 -26.60 33.87
C LEU A 430 -3.24 -27.13 35.09
N VAL A 431 -3.65 -28.39 35.06
CA VAL A 431 -4.40 -29.02 36.15
C VAL A 431 -3.47 -29.95 36.92
N PHE A 432 -3.25 -29.62 38.19
CA PHE A 432 -2.52 -30.42 39.16
C PHE A 432 -3.51 -30.99 40.19
N LYS A 433 -3.10 -32.03 40.93
CA LYS A 433 -3.90 -32.57 42.05
C LYS A 433 -4.18 -31.54 43.15
N GLN A 434 -3.34 -30.53 43.26
CA GLN A 434 -3.38 -29.45 44.26
C GLN A 434 -4.11 -28.18 43.78
N GLY A 435 -4.53 -28.11 42.52
CA GLY A 435 -5.24 -26.96 41.97
C GLY A 435 -4.94 -26.70 40.49
N VAL A 436 -5.56 -25.63 39.97
CA VAL A 436 -5.42 -25.22 38.56
C VAL A 436 -4.55 -23.97 38.48
N VAL A 437 -3.61 -23.96 37.53
CA VAL A 437 -2.73 -22.83 37.23
C VAL A 437 -3.07 -22.31 35.85
N GLN A 438 -3.37 -21.03 35.74
CA GLN A 438 -3.57 -20.35 34.46
C GLN A 438 -2.19 -19.96 33.91
N VAL A 439 -1.91 -20.28 32.65
CA VAL A 439 -0.67 -19.87 31.97
C VAL A 439 -1.00 -18.99 30.77
N PHE A 440 -0.22 -17.93 30.59
CA PHE A 440 -0.36 -16.93 29.54
C PHE A 440 0.93 -16.87 28.74
N GLU A 441 0.82 -17.16 27.45
CA GLU A 441 1.92 -17.25 26.51
C GLU A 441 1.97 -16.01 25.60
N TYR A 442 3.15 -15.43 25.46
CA TYR A 442 3.39 -14.21 24.71
C TYR A 442 4.32 -14.45 23.52
N ASP A 443 4.20 -13.61 22.48
CA ASP A 443 5.04 -13.70 21.29
C ASP A 443 6.51 -13.31 21.59
N SER A 444 6.80 -12.65 22.73
CA SER A 444 8.18 -12.48 23.21
C SER A 444 8.30 -12.40 24.75
N ALA A 445 9.49 -12.72 25.26
CA ALA A 445 9.81 -12.61 26.68
C ALA A 445 9.80 -11.16 27.18
N ARG A 446 9.99 -10.19 26.26
CA ARG A 446 9.87 -8.76 26.56
C ARG A 446 8.43 -8.37 26.79
N ASP A 447 7.48 -8.91 26.03
CA ASP A 447 6.06 -8.57 26.16
C ASP A 447 5.46 -9.21 27.41
N ALA A 448 5.83 -10.46 27.73
CA ALA A 448 5.57 -11.05 29.03
C ALA A 448 6.17 -10.20 30.18
N GLY A 449 7.42 -9.74 30.04
CA GLY A 449 8.06 -8.87 31.03
C GLY A 449 7.38 -7.50 31.20
N ASN A 450 6.94 -6.87 30.12
CA ASN A 450 6.17 -5.62 30.16
C ASN A 450 4.84 -5.84 30.91
N GLN A 451 4.13 -6.93 30.61
CA GLN A 451 2.86 -7.26 31.23
C GLN A 451 2.98 -7.65 32.71
N ALA A 452 4.05 -8.34 33.09
CA ALA A 452 4.38 -8.59 34.50
C ALA A 452 4.72 -7.28 35.25
N ALA A 453 5.38 -6.32 34.60
CA ALA A 453 5.70 -5.02 35.19
C ALA A 453 4.48 -4.09 35.40
N GLU A 454 3.34 -4.37 34.73
CA GLU A 454 2.06 -3.68 34.96
C GLU A 454 1.26 -4.22 36.16
N VAL A 455 1.84 -5.16 36.92
CA VAL A 455 1.26 -5.78 38.12
C VAL A 455 2.05 -5.36 39.35
N SER A 456 1.34 -4.75 40.30
CA SER A 456 1.88 -4.43 41.62
C SER A 456 2.33 -5.67 42.40
N PRO A 457 3.33 -5.58 43.31
CA PRO A 457 3.82 -6.74 44.07
C PRO A 457 2.78 -7.42 44.98
N ASP A 458 1.70 -6.73 45.35
CA ASP A 458 0.56 -7.32 46.09
C ASP A 458 -0.63 -7.67 45.19
N ALA A 459 -0.44 -7.60 43.87
CA ALA A 459 -1.40 -7.87 42.79
C ALA A 459 -2.77 -7.19 42.94
N LYS A 460 -2.88 -6.12 43.74
CA LYS A 460 -4.11 -5.32 43.83
C LYS A 460 -4.28 -4.43 42.61
N LEU A 461 -3.20 -3.83 42.13
CA LEU A 461 -3.19 -3.06 40.89
C LEU A 461 -2.63 -3.94 39.77
N MET A 462 -3.42 -4.15 38.73
CA MET A 462 -3.05 -4.86 37.50
C MET A 462 -3.56 -4.06 36.29
N PHE A 463 -2.70 -3.77 35.32
CA PHE A 463 -3.06 -3.00 34.10
C PHE A 463 -3.72 -1.65 34.43
N GLY A 464 -3.37 -1.10 35.60
CA GLY A 464 -3.90 0.15 36.12
C GLY A 464 -5.37 0.11 36.55
N GLY A 465 -5.94 -1.06 36.85
CA GLY A 465 -7.21 -1.23 37.56
C GLY A 465 -7.04 -2.00 38.88
N GLU A 466 -7.91 -1.76 39.86
CA GLU A 466 -7.95 -2.57 41.09
C GLU A 466 -8.59 -3.95 40.83
N ARG A 467 -7.91 -5.02 41.27
CA ARG A 467 -8.41 -6.38 41.31
C ARG A 467 -8.49 -6.87 42.74
N LYS A 468 -9.67 -7.34 43.13
CA LYS A 468 -9.92 -8.01 44.42
C LYS A 468 -9.80 -9.51 44.21
N TRP A 469 -9.25 -10.17 45.21
CA TRP A 469 -8.96 -11.60 45.19
C TRP A 469 -9.76 -12.28 46.31
N GLU A 470 -10.49 -13.35 45.97
CA GLU A 470 -11.28 -14.12 46.93
C GLU A 470 -10.44 -15.17 47.66
N THR A 471 -9.42 -15.70 46.96
CA THR A 471 -8.33 -16.56 47.45
C THR A 471 -6.98 -15.86 47.22
N PRO A 472 -5.86 -16.26 47.86
CA PRO A 472 -4.56 -15.73 47.48
C PRO A 472 -4.20 -16.12 46.04
N ALA A 473 -3.45 -15.26 45.36
CA ALA A 473 -2.99 -15.51 44.00
C ALA A 473 -1.49 -15.29 43.88
N HIS A 474 -0.78 -16.26 43.31
CA HIS A 474 0.66 -16.28 43.17
C HIS A 474 1.05 -16.13 41.70
N PHE A 475 1.90 -15.14 41.40
CA PHE A 475 2.26 -14.75 40.03
C PHE A 475 3.71 -15.07 39.72
N PHE A 476 3.96 -15.85 38.68
CA PHE A 476 5.28 -16.30 38.26
C PHE A 476 5.57 -15.83 36.82
N HIS A 477 6.80 -15.41 36.53
CA HIS A 477 7.20 -14.97 35.19
C HIS A 477 8.54 -15.62 34.82
N LYS A 478 8.60 -16.26 33.66
CA LYS A 478 9.83 -16.83 33.10
C LYS A 478 9.76 -16.87 31.57
N GLY A 479 10.67 -16.15 30.92
CA GLY A 479 10.69 -16.07 29.45
C GLY A 479 9.38 -15.49 28.91
N GLU A 480 8.78 -16.18 27.94
CA GLU A 480 7.48 -15.84 27.33
C GLU A 480 6.24 -16.20 28.17
N LEU A 481 6.41 -16.80 29.36
CA LEU A 481 5.29 -17.27 30.18
C LEU A 481 5.07 -16.43 31.43
N ILE A 482 3.80 -16.05 31.65
CA ILE A 482 3.27 -15.68 32.96
C ILE A 482 2.37 -16.83 33.46
N ALA A 483 2.52 -17.25 34.71
CA ALA A 483 1.62 -18.20 35.35
C ALA A 483 0.96 -17.57 36.59
N VAL A 484 -0.32 -17.90 36.79
CA VAL A 484 -1.14 -17.44 37.91
C VAL A 484 -1.77 -18.65 38.59
N TYR A 485 -1.45 -18.84 39.87
CA TYR A 485 -2.08 -19.85 40.71
C TYR A 485 -2.94 -19.18 41.78
N GLU A 486 -4.26 -19.42 41.73
CA GLU A 486 -5.23 -18.94 42.72
C GLU A 486 -5.45 -20.04 43.78
N GLY A 487 -4.71 -20.01 44.88
CA GLY A 487 -4.74 -21.01 45.94
C GLY A 487 -3.59 -20.90 46.95
N GLU A 488 -3.64 -21.74 47.99
CA GLU A 488 -2.68 -21.72 49.13
C GLU A 488 -1.78 -22.96 49.22
N ASP A 489 -1.89 -23.96 48.32
CA ASP A 489 -1.14 -25.21 48.49
C ASP A 489 0.38 -24.97 48.37
N PRO A 490 1.16 -25.16 49.46
CA PRO A 490 2.58 -24.83 49.47
C PRO A 490 3.41 -25.76 48.59
N THR A 491 2.90 -26.96 48.28
CA THR A 491 3.54 -27.93 47.36
C THR A 491 3.53 -27.36 45.95
N LEU A 492 2.37 -26.87 45.49
CA LEU A 492 2.22 -26.32 44.14
C LEU A 492 2.93 -24.97 43.99
N VAL A 493 2.85 -24.09 45.00
CA VAL A 493 3.65 -22.85 45.03
C VAL A 493 5.14 -23.16 44.97
N ASN A 494 5.63 -24.18 45.67
CA ASN A 494 7.05 -24.57 45.62
C ASN A 494 7.46 -25.20 44.27
N VAL A 495 6.59 -26.00 43.65
CA VAL A 495 6.80 -26.52 42.28
C VAL A 495 6.94 -25.36 41.28
N LEU A 496 5.98 -24.43 41.28
CA LEU A 496 6.02 -23.25 40.40
C LEU A 496 7.24 -22.38 40.70
N THR A 497 7.58 -22.17 41.97
CA THR A 497 8.80 -21.43 42.38
C THR A 497 10.08 -22.10 41.85
N THR A 498 10.15 -23.44 41.91
CA THR A 498 11.33 -24.20 41.46
C THR A 498 11.50 -24.13 39.95
N HIS A 499 10.41 -24.26 39.18
CA HIS A 499 10.50 -24.33 37.72
C HIS A 499 10.38 -22.97 37.02
N MET A 500 9.66 -21.99 37.59
CA MET A 500 9.48 -20.64 37.03
C MET A 500 10.30 -19.54 37.74
N GLY A 501 10.81 -19.79 38.95
CA GLY A 501 11.46 -18.76 39.78
C GLY A 501 10.50 -18.12 40.79
N ASN A 502 11.01 -17.21 41.62
CA ASN A 502 10.22 -16.56 42.68
C ASN A 502 9.01 -15.80 42.12
N THR A 503 7.93 -15.74 42.90
CA THR A 503 6.76 -14.92 42.57
C THR A 503 7.13 -13.45 42.41
N PHE A 504 6.72 -12.80 41.32
CA PHE A 504 6.88 -11.36 41.15
C PHE A 504 5.76 -10.56 41.82
N ALA A 505 4.60 -11.18 42.05
CA ALA A 505 3.52 -10.63 42.85
C ALA A 505 2.78 -11.73 43.64
N VAL A 506 2.21 -11.36 44.80
CA VAL A 506 1.36 -12.23 45.62
C VAL A 506 0.16 -11.48 46.17
N ALA A 507 -1.04 -11.82 45.70
CA ALA A 507 -2.29 -11.29 46.22
C ALA A 507 -2.64 -11.89 47.57
N LYS A 508 -3.23 -11.06 48.46
CA LYS A 508 -3.89 -11.52 49.68
C LYS A 508 -5.41 -11.41 49.53
N PRO A 509 -6.18 -12.41 49.99
CA PRO A 509 -7.62 -12.43 49.85
C PRO A 509 -8.25 -11.31 50.66
N VAL A 510 -9.27 -10.67 50.08
CA VAL A 510 -10.05 -9.65 50.77
C VAL A 510 -11.09 -10.36 51.64
N VAL A 511 -10.84 -10.43 52.95
CA VAL A 511 -11.78 -11.00 53.94
C VAL A 511 -13.07 -10.18 53.92
N THR A 512 -14.04 -10.68 53.17
CA THR A 512 -15.34 -10.03 53.01
C THR A 512 -16.22 -10.44 54.18
N THR A 513 -16.41 -9.54 55.14
CA THR A 513 -17.43 -9.71 56.18
C THR A 513 -18.81 -9.81 55.54
N THR A 514 -19.55 -10.86 55.90
CA THR A 514 -20.89 -11.24 55.43
C THR A 514 -21.85 -10.04 55.37
N PRO A 515 -22.72 -9.94 54.35
CA PRO A 515 -23.12 -8.63 53.86
C PRO A 515 -24.12 -7.92 54.78
N THR A 516 -23.77 -6.69 55.15
CA THR A 516 -24.80 -5.65 55.23
C THR A 516 -25.31 -5.44 53.80
N VAL A 517 -26.63 -5.34 53.62
CA VAL A 517 -27.22 -4.94 52.33
C VAL A 517 -26.85 -3.49 52.07
N VAL A 518 -25.66 -3.28 51.50
CA VAL A 518 -25.35 -2.06 50.77
C VAL A 518 -26.20 -2.14 49.51
N THR A 519 -27.32 -1.43 49.54
CA THR A 519 -28.00 -0.99 48.32
C THR A 519 -26.92 -0.48 47.38
N THR A 520 -26.78 -1.08 46.19
CA THR A 520 -25.80 -0.61 45.20
C THR A 520 -26.04 0.86 44.97
N GLU A 521 -25.15 1.72 45.51
CA GLU A 521 -25.07 3.09 45.04
C GLU A 521 -24.80 3.00 43.55
N LYS A 522 -25.77 3.48 42.77
CA LYS A 522 -25.64 3.51 41.33
C LYS A 522 -24.43 4.39 41.01
N ASP A 523 -23.63 3.96 40.03
CA ASP A 523 -22.50 4.75 39.54
C ASP A 523 -23.02 6.18 39.26
N PRO A 524 -22.57 7.20 40.01
CA PRO A 524 -23.18 8.53 39.96
C PRO A 524 -22.98 9.20 38.60
N ASP A 525 -22.00 8.76 37.79
CA ASP A 525 -21.87 9.21 36.41
C ASP A 525 -22.96 8.60 35.52
N ILE A 526 -23.31 7.32 35.73
CA ILE A 526 -24.42 6.67 35.01
C ILE A 526 -25.74 7.35 35.40
N GLU A 527 -25.94 7.71 36.67
CA GLU A 527 -27.11 8.50 37.08
C GLU A 527 -27.16 9.89 36.40
N LYS A 528 -26.03 10.62 36.37
CA LYS A 528 -25.92 11.89 35.63
C LYS A 528 -26.24 11.71 34.14
N LEU A 529 -25.66 10.71 33.47
CA LEU A 529 -25.90 10.41 32.06
C LEU A 529 -27.36 10.02 31.79
N VAL A 530 -27.98 9.23 32.67
CA VAL A 530 -29.40 8.87 32.61
C VAL A 530 -30.30 10.10 32.81
N SER A 531 -29.95 10.98 33.74
CA SER A 531 -30.68 12.23 33.98
C SER A 531 -30.64 13.14 32.75
N LEU A 532 -29.45 13.40 32.20
CA LEU A 532 -29.25 14.15 30.95
C LEU A 532 -30.05 13.54 29.79
N TYR A 533 -29.97 12.21 29.59
CA TYR A 533 -30.72 11.51 28.55
C TYR A 533 -32.24 11.68 28.70
N LYS A 534 -32.77 11.52 29.93
CA LYS A 534 -34.20 11.68 30.23
C LYS A 534 -34.69 13.12 30.06
N GLU A 535 -33.90 14.09 30.52
CA GLU A 535 -34.23 15.51 30.39
C GLU A 535 -34.35 15.91 28.91
N VAL A 536 -33.37 15.56 28.09
CA VAL A 536 -33.38 15.86 26.65
C VAL A 536 -34.54 15.16 25.93
N ARG A 537 -34.85 13.90 26.27
CA ARG A 537 -36.05 13.19 25.76
C ARG A 537 -37.37 13.85 26.18
N GLY A 538 -37.41 14.54 27.33
CA GLY A 538 -38.59 15.25 27.86
C GLY A 538 -38.88 16.62 27.22
N ARG A 539 -37.95 17.20 26.45
CA ARG A 539 -38.08 18.55 25.89
C ARG A 539 -39.15 18.62 24.80
N LYS A 540 -40.20 19.44 25.04
CA LYS A 540 -41.34 19.60 24.11
C LYS A 540 -40.97 20.21 22.74
N LYS A 541 -39.90 21.02 22.65
CA LYS A 541 -39.50 21.75 21.43
C LYS A 541 -38.42 21.05 20.60
N THR A 542 -37.54 20.26 21.22
CA THR A 542 -36.41 19.59 20.56
C THR A 542 -36.28 18.16 21.07
N LYS A 543 -36.74 17.18 20.28
CA LYS A 543 -36.74 15.74 20.65
C LYS A 543 -35.45 14.98 20.29
N ARG A 544 -34.43 15.71 19.83
CA ARG A 544 -33.16 15.20 19.29
C ARG A 544 -32.11 15.20 20.39
N LEU A 545 -31.48 14.05 20.62
CA LEU A 545 -30.40 13.91 21.59
C LEU A 545 -29.09 14.58 21.13
N PHE A 546 -28.23 14.87 22.10
CA PHE A 546 -26.83 15.28 21.92
C PHE A 546 -26.67 16.52 21.03
N LEU A 547 -27.16 17.67 21.52
CA LEU A 547 -26.87 18.95 20.88
C LEU A 547 -25.42 19.36 21.14
N THR A 548 -24.79 20.06 20.20
CA THR A 548 -23.41 20.57 20.36
C THR A 548 -23.27 21.52 21.56
N SER A 549 -24.36 22.19 21.95
CA SER A 549 -24.42 23.04 23.16
C SER A 549 -24.29 22.26 24.47
N GLU A 550 -24.65 20.97 24.48
CA GLU A 550 -24.58 20.06 25.65
C GLU A 550 -23.19 19.42 25.79
N TYR A 551 -22.23 19.82 24.95
CA TYR A 551 -20.88 19.27 24.96
C TYR A 551 -20.15 19.50 26.29
N LYS A 552 -20.30 20.69 26.89
CA LYS A 552 -19.67 20.99 28.18
C LYS A 552 -20.18 20.07 29.29
N ASP A 553 -21.50 19.88 29.38
CA ASP A 553 -22.11 19.06 30.43
C ASP A 553 -21.66 17.59 30.34
N VAL A 554 -21.65 17.03 29.12
CA VAL A 554 -21.24 15.64 28.89
C VAL A 554 -19.72 15.46 29.01
N ARG A 555 -18.91 16.40 28.48
CA ARG A 555 -17.44 16.39 28.64
C ARG A 555 -17.07 16.41 30.11
N LYS A 556 -17.72 17.25 30.92
CA LYS A 556 -17.53 17.33 32.37
C LYS A 556 -17.74 15.98 33.05
N VAL A 557 -18.83 15.27 32.76
CA VAL A 557 -19.07 13.93 33.35
C VAL A 557 -17.95 12.95 32.99
N PHE A 558 -17.49 12.93 31.73
CA PHE A 558 -16.39 12.05 31.33
C PHE A 558 -15.03 12.47 31.89
N ALA A 559 -14.78 13.76 32.10
CA ALA A 559 -13.56 14.26 32.73
C ALA A 559 -13.54 13.96 34.24
N GLU A 560 -14.64 14.19 34.96
CA GLU A 560 -14.81 13.81 36.38
C GLU A 560 -14.65 12.30 36.56
N ARG A 561 -15.19 11.50 35.64
CA ARG A 561 -15.00 10.03 35.62
C ARG A 561 -13.54 9.65 35.40
N PHE A 562 -12.89 10.23 34.41
CA PHE A 562 -11.48 9.96 34.10
C PHE A 562 -10.57 10.30 35.28
N GLU A 563 -10.77 11.47 35.88
CA GLU A 563 -10.01 11.96 37.03
C GLU A 563 -10.13 11.02 38.22
N ARG A 564 -11.36 10.60 38.56
CA ARG A 564 -11.61 9.65 39.65
C ARG A 564 -11.04 8.26 39.36
N GLN A 565 -11.17 7.76 38.12
CA GLN A 565 -10.68 6.44 37.73
C GLN A 565 -9.14 6.37 37.65
N ASN A 566 -8.46 7.51 37.64
CA ASN A 566 -7.00 7.58 37.56
C ASN A 566 -6.39 8.43 38.68
N SER A 567 -7.11 8.69 39.79
CA SER A 567 -6.67 9.56 40.90
C SER A 567 -5.24 9.25 41.33
N ASP A 568 -4.98 7.98 41.57
CA ASP A 568 -3.72 7.49 42.12
C ASP A 568 -2.58 7.64 41.10
N LYS A 569 -2.88 7.46 39.80
CA LYS A 569 -1.93 7.69 38.70
C LYS A 569 -1.64 9.17 38.50
N ILE A 570 -2.65 10.04 38.63
CA ILE A 570 -2.51 11.50 38.53
C ILE A 570 -1.67 12.01 39.71
N GLN A 571 -1.97 11.56 40.92
CA GLN A 571 -1.22 11.89 42.14
C GLN A 571 0.22 11.37 42.07
N PHE A 572 0.44 10.12 41.67
CA PHE A 572 1.78 9.55 41.48
C PHE A 572 2.58 10.26 40.37
N ALA A 573 1.93 10.68 39.29
CA ALA A 573 2.59 11.37 38.19
C ALA A 573 3.04 12.78 38.55
N LEU A 574 2.23 13.52 39.32
CA LEU A 574 2.52 14.90 39.70
C LEU A 574 3.36 14.99 40.98
N GLY A 575 3.24 14.04 41.91
CA GLY A 575 3.97 14.04 43.18
C GLY A 575 3.71 15.32 43.98
N ASP A 576 4.77 16.01 44.38
CA ASP A 576 4.71 17.28 45.12
C ASP A 576 4.00 18.41 44.34
N ASP A 577 3.93 18.33 43.01
CA ASP A 577 3.22 19.29 42.15
C ASP A 577 1.70 19.08 42.13
N TYR A 578 1.16 18.01 42.75
CA TYR A 578 -0.25 17.63 42.62
C TYR A 578 -1.21 18.73 43.06
N ASP A 579 -1.06 19.29 44.27
CA ASP A 579 -2.00 20.28 44.81
C ASP A 579 -2.00 21.58 43.99
N ALA A 580 -0.81 22.05 43.57
CA ALA A 580 -0.67 23.23 42.72
C ALA A 580 -1.30 23.03 41.33
N MET A 581 -1.15 21.83 40.75
CA MET A 581 -1.81 21.47 39.49
C MET A 581 -3.33 21.41 39.63
N GLN A 582 -3.85 20.92 40.76
CA GLN A 582 -5.29 20.90 41.04
C GLN A 582 -5.87 22.31 41.23
N GLU A 583 -5.15 23.22 41.89
CA GLU A 583 -5.53 24.63 42.01
C GLU A 583 -5.58 25.30 40.63
N PHE A 584 -4.52 25.16 39.82
CA PHE A 584 -4.51 25.65 38.44
C PHE A 584 -5.67 25.09 37.61
N PHE A 585 -5.94 23.79 37.72
CA PHE A 585 -7.02 23.11 37.02
C PHE A 585 -8.43 23.51 37.48
N ALA A 586 -8.60 23.98 38.72
CA ALA A 586 -9.87 24.54 39.18
C ALA A 586 -10.18 25.85 38.44
N GLU A 587 -9.18 26.72 38.26
CA GLU A 587 -9.30 27.95 37.48
C GLU A 587 -9.46 27.68 35.97
N HIS A 588 -8.73 26.68 35.44
CA HIS A 588 -8.67 26.37 34.01
C HIS A 588 -9.51 25.13 33.63
N THR A 589 -10.75 25.06 34.15
CA THR A 589 -11.64 23.89 34.00
C THR A 589 -11.83 23.45 32.53
N ASP A 590 -11.99 24.39 31.59
CA ASP A 590 -12.18 24.07 30.17
C ASP A 590 -10.97 23.32 29.57
N LEU A 591 -9.74 23.67 29.99
CA LEU A 591 -8.50 23.01 29.58
C LEU A 591 -8.37 21.62 30.22
N LYS A 592 -8.60 21.53 31.54
CA LYS A 592 -8.56 20.26 32.30
C LYS A 592 -9.47 19.22 31.66
N GLU A 593 -10.73 19.57 31.43
CA GLU A 593 -11.73 18.67 30.87
C GLU A 593 -11.38 18.25 29.43
N GLU A 594 -10.83 19.15 28.60
CA GLU A 594 -10.40 18.81 27.25
C GLU A 594 -9.13 17.96 27.21
N PHE A 595 -8.19 18.19 28.12
CA PHE A 595 -6.96 17.40 28.27
C PHE A 595 -7.26 15.96 28.70
N TYR A 596 -7.95 15.77 29.83
CA TYR A 596 -8.30 14.42 30.32
C TYR A 596 -9.12 13.60 29.32
N THR A 597 -9.93 14.27 28.49
CA THR A 597 -10.73 13.58 27.47
C THR A 597 -10.07 13.48 26.09
N ALA A 598 -8.91 14.13 25.89
CA ALA A 598 -8.04 13.94 24.73
C ALA A 598 -7.17 12.67 24.88
N ILE A 599 -6.75 12.35 26.10
CA ILE A 599 -5.94 11.17 26.43
C ILE A 599 -6.67 9.89 26.01
N ASP A 600 -6.00 9.03 25.24
CA ASP A 600 -6.40 7.65 24.96
C ASP A 600 -5.72 6.71 25.98
N PRO A 601 -6.46 6.14 26.96
CA PRO A 601 -5.88 5.31 28.01
C PRO A 601 -5.20 4.02 27.52
N LYS A 602 -5.35 3.66 26.25
CA LYS A 602 -4.71 2.47 25.65
C LYS A 602 -3.35 2.75 25.02
N HIS A 603 -3.01 4.01 24.76
CA HIS A 603 -1.85 4.38 23.94
C HIS A 603 -1.04 5.55 24.53
N ASP A 604 -1.72 6.50 25.16
CA ASP A 604 -1.12 7.70 25.72
C ASP A 604 -0.60 7.41 27.14
N ASN A 605 0.61 7.86 27.46
CA ASN A 605 1.19 7.72 28.78
C ASN A 605 0.72 8.89 29.66
N LEU A 606 -0.38 8.68 30.39
CA LEU A 606 -0.96 9.67 31.33
C LEU A 606 0.09 10.38 32.20
N GLY A 607 1.05 9.65 32.75
CA GLY A 607 2.06 10.21 33.65
C GLY A 607 3.01 11.18 32.94
N ASN A 608 3.47 10.84 31.75
CA ASN A 608 4.33 11.70 30.94
C ASN A 608 3.53 12.87 30.33
N ALA A 609 2.29 12.64 29.89
CA ALA A 609 1.41 13.69 29.38
C ALA A 609 1.12 14.76 30.44
N LEU A 610 0.84 14.35 31.69
CA LEU A 610 0.65 15.26 32.83
C LEU A 610 1.92 16.07 33.12
N LYS A 611 3.08 15.41 33.21
CA LYS A 611 4.37 16.08 33.45
C LYS A 611 4.70 17.10 32.36
N LEU A 612 4.45 16.76 31.10
CA LEU A 612 4.65 17.67 29.97
C LEU A 612 3.67 18.85 30.01
N LEU A 613 2.38 18.61 30.29
CA LEU A 613 1.41 19.71 30.41
C LEU A 613 1.78 20.65 31.56
N LYS A 614 2.18 20.11 32.71
CA LYS A 614 2.65 20.89 33.87
C LYS A 614 3.90 21.71 33.53
N GLN A 615 4.88 21.12 32.86
CA GLN A 615 6.07 21.83 32.37
C GLN A 615 5.75 22.96 31.37
N LEU A 616 4.70 22.80 30.56
CA LEU A 616 4.21 23.87 29.67
C LEU A 616 3.49 24.97 30.46
N ILE A 617 2.73 24.64 31.50
CA ILE A 617 2.06 25.60 32.39
C ILE A 617 3.09 26.42 33.17
N ASP A 618 4.07 25.78 33.80
CA ASP A 618 5.15 26.45 34.55
C ASP A 618 5.93 27.44 33.68
N LYS A 619 6.23 27.06 32.43
CA LYS A 619 7.06 27.86 31.51
C LYS A 619 6.27 28.92 30.75
N TYR A 620 4.96 28.70 30.50
CA TYR A 620 4.11 29.53 29.64
C TYR A 620 2.74 29.89 30.26
N PRO A 621 2.68 30.37 31.51
CA PRO A 621 1.42 30.50 32.25
C PRO A 621 0.44 31.51 31.65
N LYS A 622 0.89 32.45 30.79
CA LYS A 622 0.01 33.44 30.12
C LYS A 622 -0.49 32.95 28.77
N GLU A 623 0.21 32.00 28.17
CA GLU A 623 -0.01 31.53 26.81
C GLU A 623 -0.94 30.31 26.80
N ILE A 624 -1.01 29.53 27.89
CA ILE A 624 -1.85 28.33 28.01
C ILE A 624 -3.33 28.61 27.70
N ASP A 625 -3.92 29.73 28.15
CA ASP A 625 -5.30 30.11 27.81
C ASP A 625 -5.54 30.27 26.30
N ARG A 626 -4.51 30.73 25.58
CA ARG A 626 -4.58 31.02 24.14
C ARG A 626 -4.20 29.81 23.29
N TYR A 627 -3.34 28.94 23.83
CA TYR A 627 -2.72 27.82 23.13
C TYR A 627 -3.02 26.46 23.77
N GLY A 628 -4.07 26.35 24.60
CA GLY A 628 -4.51 25.11 25.22
C GLY A 628 -4.58 23.91 24.27
N PRO A 629 -5.19 24.01 23.07
CA PRO A 629 -5.18 22.93 22.08
C PRO A 629 -3.77 22.52 21.59
N LEU A 630 -2.82 23.46 21.52
CA LEU A 630 -1.42 23.18 21.19
C LEU A 630 -0.68 22.51 22.36
N ALA A 631 -1.01 22.90 23.60
CA ALA A 631 -0.45 22.29 24.80
C ALA A 631 -0.93 20.83 24.95
N ILE A 632 -2.24 20.60 24.75
CA ILE A 632 -2.84 19.25 24.69
C ILE A 632 -2.18 18.43 23.59
N ALA A 633 -2.10 18.95 22.35
CA ALA A 633 -1.47 18.22 21.24
C ALA A 633 0.00 17.91 21.50
N THR A 634 0.75 18.83 22.12
CA THR A 634 2.14 18.58 22.53
C THR A 634 2.22 17.47 23.57
N ALA A 635 1.36 17.52 24.61
CA ALA A 635 1.35 16.52 25.67
C ALA A 635 1.04 15.10 25.16
N VAL A 636 -0.03 14.91 24.36
CA VAL A 636 -0.46 13.58 23.87
C VAL A 636 0.32 13.03 22.66
N VAL A 637 1.38 13.72 22.21
CA VAL A 637 2.27 13.27 21.12
C VAL A 637 3.69 13.01 21.63
N TRP A 638 4.10 13.72 22.69
CA TRP A 638 5.46 13.66 23.26
C TRP A 638 5.53 12.87 24.59
N ASP A 639 4.40 12.40 25.11
CA ASP A 639 4.31 11.52 26.28
C ASP A 639 4.92 10.13 26.05
N GLY A 640 5.00 9.68 24.80
CA GLY A 640 5.54 8.37 24.45
C GLY A 640 6.12 8.33 23.05
N SER A 641 5.57 7.44 22.23
CA SER A 641 6.19 7.09 20.95
C SER A 641 5.74 7.95 19.77
N GLY A 642 4.77 8.86 19.95
CA GLY A 642 4.06 9.57 18.87
C GLY A 642 4.93 10.38 17.90
N VAL A 643 6.01 10.98 18.40
CA VAL A 643 6.93 11.85 17.64
C VAL A 643 7.57 11.11 16.45
N TYR A 644 7.43 11.68 15.25
CA TYR A 644 8.02 11.17 14.01
C TYR A 644 9.56 11.22 14.06
N ASN A 645 10.17 10.06 13.76
CA ASN A 645 11.61 9.85 13.80
C ASN A 645 12.16 9.59 12.39
N TYR A 646 12.88 10.57 11.84
CA TYR A 646 13.52 10.51 10.52
C TYR A 646 14.92 9.86 10.52
N SER A 647 15.38 9.25 11.63
CA SER A 647 16.71 8.61 11.68
C SER A 647 16.87 7.43 10.72
N ASN A 648 15.77 6.76 10.34
CA ASN A 648 15.81 5.71 9.31
C ASN A 648 16.21 6.29 7.95
N HIS A 649 15.74 7.50 7.62
CA HIS A 649 16.11 8.20 6.38
C HIS A 649 17.58 8.63 6.38
N GLN A 650 18.05 9.20 7.50
CA GLN A 650 19.46 9.52 7.70
C GLN A 650 20.37 8.29 7.54
N ARG A 651 20.03 7.16 8.20
CA ARG A 651 20.80 5.91 8.08
C ARG A 651 20.85 5.41 6.64
N ARG A 652 19.70 5.40 5.95
CA ARG A 652 19.60 4.99 4.54
C ARG A 652 20.45 5.87 3.62
N CYS A 653 20.58 7.16 3.92
CA CYS A 653 21.42 8.10 3.19
C CYS A 653 22.91 8.06 3.58
N LYS A 654 23.32 7.24 4.57
CA LYS A 654 24.67 7.23 5.15
C LYS A 654 25.13 8.63 5.62
N ALA A 655 24.17 9.44 6.07
CA ALA A 655 24.35 10.80 6.57
C ALA A 655 24.61 10.80 8.09
N SER A 656 25.02 11.93 8.69
CA SER A 656 24.96 12.15 10.14
C SER A 656 23.62 12.76 10.57
N MET A 657 23.21 12.55 11.82
CA MET A 657 22.02 13.22 12.36
C MET A 657 22.34 14.68 12.72
N PRO A 658 21.43 15.65 12.45
CA PRO A 658 21.65 17.03 12.84
C PRO A 658 21.65 17.22 14.35
N ALA A 659 22.57 18.07 14.82
CA ALA A 659 22.63 18.49 16.21
C ALA A 659 21.42 19.38 16.59
N GLY A 660 21.11 19.47 17.89
CA GLY A 660 20.06 20.37 18.38
C GLY A 660 18.64 19.95 18.01
N GLN A 661 18.37 18.64 17.94
CA GLN A 661 17.01 18.12 17.81
C GLN A 661 16.08 18.70 18.88
N ILE A 662 14.95 19.26 18.45
CA ILE A 662 14.04 20.00 19.33
C ILE A 662 13.32 19.08 20.32
N ALA A 663 13.14 19.54 21.56
CA ALA A 663 12.34 18.89 22.59
C ALA A 663 10.89 19.44 22.61
N ALA A 664 10.00 18.81 23.40
CA ALA A 664 8.59 19.16 23.46
C ALA A 664 8.33 20.64 23.81
N LEU A 665 8.99 21.17 24.84
CA LEU A 665 8.83 22.55 25.31
C LEU A 665 9.35 23.56 24.28
N ASP A 666 10.44 23.26 23.59
CA ASP A 666 11.04 24.15 22.60
C ASP A 666 10.26 24.11 21.27
N ASN A 667 9.62 22.98 20.97
CA ASN A 667 8.69 22.84 19.87
C ASN A 667 7.41 23.65 20.11
N PHE A 668 6.93 23.72 21.36
CA PHE A 668 5.86 24.64 21.75
C PHE A 668 6.31 26.11 21.62
N GLN A 669 7.48 26.47 22.18
CA GLN A 669 8.09 27.80 22.05
C GLN A 669 8.13 28.28 20.60
N TYR A 670 8.60 27.42 19.70
CA TYR A 670 8.78 27.75 18.29
C TYR A 670 7.49 28.29 17.64
N PHE A 671 6.31 27.74 17.98
CA PHE A 671 5.05 28.20 17.43
C PHE A 671 4.54 29.51 18.06
N LEU A 672 4.97 29.83 19.29
CA LEU A 672 4.75 31.15 19.89
C LEU A 672 5.61 32.20 19.16
N ASP A 673 6.90 31.93 19.02
CA ASP A 673 7.87 32.85 18.37
C ASP A 673 7.50 33.08 16.90
N ALA A 674 7.09 32.03 16.19
CA ALA A 674 6.68 32.09 14.79
C ALA A 674 5.27 32.67 14.58
N GLU A 675 4.51 33.06 15.63
CA GLU A 675 3.12 33.51 15.47
C GLU A 675 2.99 34.66 14.46
N GLN A 676 3.83 35.70 14.60
CA GLN A 676 3.71 36.93 13.81
C GLN A 676 3.85 36.66 12.31
N VAL A 677 4.77 35.76 11.94
CA VAL A 677 5.04 35.40 10.53
C VAL A 677 4.09 34.32 10.01
N THR A 678 3.58 33.42 10.87
CA THR A 678 2.61 32.38 10.50
C THR A 678 1.15 32.82 10.60
N GLN A 679 0.91 34.09 10.97
CA GLN A 679 -0.40 34.72 11.11
C GLN A 679 -1.29 34.09 12.21
N GLY A 680 -0.67 33.50 13.24
CA GLY A 680 -1.37 32.98 14.43
C GLY A 680 -2.38 31.86 14.19
N LYS A 681 -2.34 31.18 13.03
CA LYS A 681 -3.32 30.14 12.64
C LYS A 681 -3.41 28.99 13.64
N VAL A 682 -2.30 28.66 14.29
CA VAL A 682 -2.15 27.57 15.27
C VAL A 682 -3.14 27.69 16.43
N GLN A 683 -3.42 28.90 16.93
CA GLN A 683 -4.33 29.12 18.08
C GLN A 683 -5.80 28.79 17.79
N TYR A 684 -6.18 28.60 16.52
CA TYR A 684 -7.55 28.33 16.08
C TYR A 684 -7.75 26.89 15.60
N LEU A 685 -6.70 26.08 15.58
CA LEU A 685 -6.79 24.66 15.19
C LEU A 685 -7.14 23.80 16.42
N PRO A 686 -8.04 22.79 16.26
CA PRO A 686 -8.27 21.77 17.28
C PRO A 686 -6.99 20.97 17.52
N TRP A 687 -6.83 20.44 18.74
CA TRP A 687 -5.68 19.61 19.08
C TRP A 687 -5.53 18.42 18.11
N GLU A 688 -6.64 17.85 17.60
CA GLU A 688 -6.60 16.75 16.62
C GLU A 688 -5.96 17.10 15.26
N PHE A 689 -5.89 18.39 14.90
CA PHE A 689 -5.14 18.87 13.73
C PHE A 689 -3.68 19.17 14.10
N LEU A 690 -3.45 19.65 15.33
CA LEU A 690 -2.14 20.05 15.83
C LEU A 690 -1.22 18.86 16.14
N THR A 691 -1.77 17.64 16.34
CA THR A 691 -0.94 16.43 16.46
C THR A 691 -0.05 16.20 15.24
N LEU A 692 -0.54 16.48 14.02
CA LEU A 692 0.23 16.45 12.75
C LEU A 692 1.21 17.63 12.57
N LEU A 693 1.23 18.57 13.52
CA LEU A 693 2.09 19.74 13.48
C LEU A 693 3.24 19.63 14.49
N VAL A 694 2.96 19.11 15.68
CA VAL A 694 3.93 19.04 16.79
C VAL A 694 4.80 17.78 16.78
N ASP A 695 4.48 16.79 15.97
CA ASP A 695 5.08 15.44 15.99
C ASP A 695 6.47 15.32 15.35
N HIS A 696 7.37 16.31 15.45
CA HIS A 696 8.67 16.20 14.78
C HIS A 696 9.85 16.87 15.49
N ARG A 697 11.02 16.24 15.35
CA ARG A 697 12.30 16.66 15.95
C ARG A 697 13.16 17.56 15.04
N THR A 698 12.56 18.37 14.15
CA THR A 698 13.34 19.30 13.30
C THR A 698 13.96 20.42 14.16
N PRO A 699 15.30 20.59 14.15
CA PRO A 699 16.01 21.69 14.82
C PRO A 699 15.52 23.09 14.47
N VAL A 700 15.67 24.05 15.40
CA VAL A 700 15.14 25.44 15.24
C VAL A 700 15.76 26.19 14.06
N ASN A 701 17.07 26.05 13.82
CA ASN A 701 17.76 26.65 12.68
C ASN A 701 17.21 26.15 11.33
N GLU A 702 16.93 24.85 11.20
CA GLU A 702 16.29 24.28 10.01
C GLU A 702 14.87 24.81 9.81
N ARG A 703 14.11 25.02 10.90
CA ARG A 703 12.76 25.61 10.83
C ARG A 703 12.80 27.08 10.40
N GLN A 704 13.75 27.86 10.93
CA GLN A 704 13.99 29.25 10.52
C GLN A 704 14.38 29.33 9.03
N TRP A 705 15.25 28.44 8.56
CA TRP A 705 15.56 28.29 7.14
C TRP A 705 14.32 27.96 6.31
N ALA A 706 13.44 27.06 6.79
CA ALA A 706 12.20 26.73 6.10
C ALA A 706 11.23 27.92 6.03
N LEU A 707 11.08 28.71 7.10
CA LEU A 707 10.31 29.97 7.08
C LEU A 707 10.85 30.92 6.00
N GLN A 708 12.16 31.17 5.98
CA GLN A 708 12.80 32.06 5.00
C GLN A 708 12.60 31.62 3.54
N ASN A 709 12.60 30.30 3.27
CA ASN A 709 12.55 29.76 1.91
C ASN A 709 11.13 29.44 1.41
N TYR A 710 10.18 29.14 2.31
CA TYR A 710 8.89 28.52 1.95
C TYR A 710 7.64 29.23 2.49
N LEU A 711 7.74 30.15 3.45
CA LEU A 711 6.55 30.82 4.00
C LEU A 711 5.75 31.60 2.93
N SER A 712 6.45 32.28 2.01
CA SER A 712 5.87 32.98 0.86
C SER A 712 5.25 32.04 -0.19
N LYS A 713 5.51 30.73 -0.10
CA LYS A 713 5.00 29.67 -0.97
C LYS A 713 4.08 28.68 -0.21
N SER A 714 3.48 29.12 0.90
CA SER A 714 2.66 28.25 1.77
C SER A 714 1.41 27.66 1.09
N ALA A 715 0.84 28.32 0.08
CA ALA A 715 -0.26 27.77 -0.71
C ALA A 715 0.23 26.66 -1.65
N MET A 716 -0.33 25.45 -1.52
CA MET A 716 0.17 24.24 -2.20
C MET A 716 1.66 23.95 -1.95
N PHE A 717 2.16 24.25 -0.74
CA PHE A 717 3.59 24.17 -0.42
C PHE A 717 4.19 22.78 -0.71
N GLY A 718 3.41 21.70 -0.63
CA GLY A 718 3.85 20.32 -0.85
C GLY A 718 4.49 20.06 -2.22
N LYS A 719 4.36 20.99 -3.18
CA LYS A 719 5.17 21.01 -4.41
C LYS A 719 6.68 21.06 -4.16
N CYS A 720 7.13 21.58 -3.01
CA CYS A 720 8.54 21.57 -2.59
C CYS A 720 9.16 20.17 -2.47
N TYR A 721 8.35 19.11 -2.49
CA TYR A 721 8.79 17.73 -2.74
C TYR A 721 9.74 17.62 -3.95
N HIS A 722 9.51 18.39 -5.02
CA HIS A 722 10.39 18.41 -6.21
C HIS A 722 11.54 19.42 -6.13
N ASP A 723 11.65 20.21 -5.06
CA ASP A 723 12.84 21.05 -4.83
C ASP A 723 14.05 20.20 -4.38
N VAL A 724 13.80 18.95 -3.97
CA VAL A 724 14.80 17.93 -3.64
C VAL A 724 15.15 17.14 -4.91
N PRO A 725 16.40 17.22 -5.42
CA PRO A 725 16.84 16.44 -6.57
C PRO A 725 16.64 14.94 -6.36
N TYR A 726 16.31 14.21 -7.43
CA TYR A 726 16.14 12.76 -7.35
C TYR A 726 17.49 12.05 -7.49
N ASP A 727 17.89 11.30 -6.47
CA ASP A 727 19.15 10.54 -6.47
C ASP A 727 18.96 9.17 -7.13
N PHE A 728 19.22 9.12 -8.44
CA PHE A 728 19.13 7.87 -9.22
C PHE A 728 20.22 6.86 -8.83
N VAL A 729 21.41 7.32 -8.42
CA VAL A 729 22.49 6.43 -7.96
C VAL A 729 22.06 5.72 -6.67
N MET A 730 21.42 6.43 -5.75
CA MET A 730 20.84 5.84 -4.53
C MET A 730 19.69 4.87 -4.82
N LEU A 731 18.94 5.06 -5.90
CA LEU A 731 17.91 4.11 -6.34
C LEU A 731 18.55 2.84 -6.95
N GLU A 732 19.42 3.02 -7.93
CA GLU A 732 20.06 1.94 -8.71
C GLU A 732 20.96 1.07 -7.83
N THR A 733 21.72 1.66 -6.91
CA THR A 733 22.60 0.93 -5.98
C THR A 733 21.88 0.36 -4.74
N LYS A 734 20.53 0.32 -4.73
CA LYS A 734 19.71 -0.07 -3.55
C LYS A 734 20.18 0.65 -2.25
N SER A 735 20.51 1.94 -2.34
CA SER A 735 21.05 2.80 -1.26
C SER A 735 22.47 2.46 -0.75
N GLN A 736 23.26 1.68 -1.50
CA GLN A 736 24.68 1.48 -1.18
C GLN A 736 25.54 2.71 -1.43
N GLN A 737 25.13 3.59 -2.34
CA GLN A 737 25.69 4.93 -2.50
C GLN A 737 24.57 5.96 -2.34
N ALA A 738 24.89 7.17 -1.89
CA ALA A 738 23.94 8.27 -1.76
C ALA A 738 24.67 9.61 -1.83
N ALA A 739 24.09 10.60 -2.49
CA ALA A 739 24.63 11.96 -2.58
C ALA A 739 24.75 12.66 -1.21
N LEU A 740 23.98 12.21 -0.21
CA LEU A 740 24.02 12.66 1.18
C LEU A 740 25.05 11.91 2.06
N ASN A 741 25.82 10.96 1.51
CA ASN A 741 26.84 10.22 2.26
C ASN A 741 27.87 11.18 2.87
N ASP A 742 28.21 10.93 4.14
CA ASP A 742 29.11 11.73 4.98
C ASP A 742 28.68 13.21 5.15
N LYS A 743 27.39 13.54 4.98
CA LYS A 743 26.81 14.87 5.21
C LYS A 743 25.77 14.85 6.33
N GLU A 744 25.43 16.02 6.88
CA GLU A 744 24.36 16.12 7.88
C GLU A 744 22.96 16.03 7.23
N TYR A 745 22.06 15.24 7.80
CA TYR A 745 20.68 15.03 7.30
C TYR A 745 19.72 16.17 7.69
N ASN A 746 20.04 17.38 7.22
CA ASN A 746 19.27 18.61 7.46
C ASN A 746 18.51 19.07 6.19
N LEU A 747 17.48 19.91 6.35
CA LEU A 747 16.67 20.41 5.23
C LEU A 747 17.50 21.10 4.11
N PRO A 748 18.48 21.99 4.40
CA PRO A 748 19.36 22.56 3.38
C PRO A 748 20.09 21.50 2.53
N ASN A 749 20.70 20.50 3.17
CA ASN A 749 21.47 19.45 2.50
C ASN A 749 20.56 18.52 1.68
N ILE A 750 19.38 18.15 2.20
CA ILE A 750 18.42 17.32 1.45
C ILE A 750 17.99 18.05 0.17
N ARG A 751 17.72 19.36 0.24
CA ARG A 751 17.43 20.18 -0.94
C ARG A 751 18.62 20.32 -1.90
N GLN A 752 19.85 20.38 -1.39
CA GLN A 752 21.05 20.57 -2.23
C GLN A 752 21.52 19.27 -2.92
N PHE A 753 21.60 18.18 -2.18
CA PHE A 753 22.20 16.92 -2.63
C PHE A 753 21.15 15.89 -3.07
N GLY A 754 19.90 16.04 -2.64
CA GLY A 754 18.79 15.20 -3.10
C GLY A 754 18.59 13.92 -2.29
N GLY A 755 17.85 12.99 -2.89
CA GLY A 755 17.55 11.67 -2.37
C GLY A 755 16.42 11.01 -3.17
N VAL A 756 15.98 9.82 -2.75
CA VAL A 756 14.81 9.15 -3.36
C VAL A 756 13.49 9.69 -2.78
N CYS A 757 12.35 9.19 -3.26
CA CYS A 757 11.00 9.64 -2.88
C CYS A 757 10.75 9.74 -1.36
N ALA A 758 11.41 8.91 -0.54
CA ALA A 758 11.36 8.98 0.92
C ALA A 758 11.94 10.31 1.46
N MET A 759 13.11 10.74 0.96
CA MET A 759 13.74 12.02 1.35
C MET A 759 12.91 13.21 0.85
N GLN A 760 12.33 13.12 -0.35
CA GLN A 760 11.44 14.14 -0.90
C GLN A 760 10.17 14.33 -0.04
N ALA A 761 9.58 13.23 0.44
CA ALA A 761 8.43 13.25 1.34
C ALA A 761 8.79 13.74 2.75
N ASP A 762 9.93 13.30 3.31
CA ASP A 762 10.43 13.75 4.63
C ASP A 762 10.68 15.26 4.65
N PHE A 763 11.41 15.74 3.64
CA PHE A 763 11.71 17.16 3.45
C PHE A 763 10.42 17.99 3.40
N ALA A 764 9.47 17.61 2.53
CA ALA A 764 8.23 18.34 2.39
C ALA A 764 7.41 18.32 3.70
N ALA A 765 7.27 17.17 4.36
CA ALA A 765 6.54 17.09 5.64
C ALA A 765 7.18 17.97 6.72
N ARG A 766 8.51 17.96 6.86
CA ARG A 766 9.26 18.80 7.82
C ARG A 766 9.20 20.28 7.47
N VAL A 767 9.24 20.67 6.19
CA VAL A 767 9.05 22.06 5.73
C VAL A 767 7.65 22.54 6.09
N GLY A 768 6.60 21.76 5.78
CA GLY A 768 5.21 22.08 6.09
C GLY A 768 4.99 22.39 7.57
N LYS A 769 5.43 21.47 8.44
CA LYS A 769 5.32 21.64 9.90
C LYS A 769 6.09 22.86 10.39
N SER A 770 7.26 23.12 9.82
CA SER A 770 8.07 24.31 10.14
C SER A 770 7.34 25.62 9.82
N ILE A 771 6.58 25.68 8.71
CA ILE A 771 5.79 26.87 8.32
C ILE A 771 4.36 26.89 8.90
N ALA A 772 4.13 26.16 10.00
CA ALA A 772 2.84 26.03 10.69
C ALA A 772 1.70 25.42 9.85
N VAL A 773 2.01 24.51 8.93
CA VAL A 773 1.03 23.74 8.15
C VAL A 773 1.07 22.26 8.58
N PRO A 774 -0.01 21.69 9.14
CA PRO A 774 -0.06 20.28 9.53
C PRO A 774 0.18 19.37 8.32
N ALA A 775 1.16 18.47 8.40
CA ALA A 775 1.63 17.67 7.28
C ALA A 775 2.05 16.26 7.73
N ALA A 776 1.96 15.28 6.82
CA ALA A 776 2.29 13.89 7.08
C ALA A 776 3.22 13.33 5.99
N TYR A 777 4.21 12.58 6.43
CA TYR A 777 4.94 11.62 5.60
C TYR A 777 4.05 10.38 5.42
N VAL A 778 3.81 9.96 4.17
CA VAL A 778 2.95 8.82 3.84
C VAL A 778 3.69 7.89 2.87
N THR A 779 3.56 6.59 3.08
CA THR A 779 4.12 5.53 2.24
C THR A 779 3.04 4.67 1.63
N GLY A 780 3.35 3.96 0.55
CA GLY A 780 2.48 2.92 0.02
C GLY A 780 3.16 2.14 -1.09
N ASN A 781 2.69 0.93 -1.34
CA ASN A 781 3.27 0.05 -2.36
C ASN A 781 2.45 0.13 -3.66
N SER A 782 3.17 0.10 -4.77
CA SER A 782 2.61 0.17 -6.12
C SER A 782 1.89 -1.13 -6.50
N SER A 783 1.38 -1.19 -7.73
CA SER A 783 0.82 -2.42 -8.29
C SER A 783 1.83 -3.54 -8.54
N SER A 784 3.14 -3.26 -8.45
CA SER A 784 4.23 -4.22 -8.65
C SER A 784 5.07 -4.47 -7.38
N GLY A 785 4.57 -4.07 -6.19
CA GLY A 785 5.27 -4.25 -4.92
C GLY A 785 6.27 -3.14 -4.57
N GLU A 786 6.70 -2.34 -5.54
CA GLU A 786 7.64 -1.22 -5.32
C GLU A 786 7.08 -0.21 -4.32
N GLY A 787 7.83 0.07 -3.25
CA GLY A 787 7.48 1.06 -2.24
C GLY A 787 7.69 2.50 -2.72
N HIS A 788 6.76 3.38 -2.38
CA HIS A 788 6.80 4.80 -2.71
C HIS A 788 6.41 5.67 -1.51
N ALA A 789 6.83 6.94 -1.51
CA ALA A 789 6.55 7.90 -0.46
C ALA A 789 6.13 9.27 -1.01
N TRP A 790 5.18 9.91 -0.34
CA TRP A 790 4.62 11.20 -0.70
C TRP A 790 4.25 12.02 0.54
N VAL A 791 4.01 13.32 0.35
CA VAL A 791 3.55 14.21 1.42
C VAL A 791 2.03 14.40 1.33
N MET A 792 1.38 14.46 2.49
CA MET A 792 0.01 14.95 2.64
C MET A 792 -0.02 16.16 3.57
N TRP A 793 -0.96 17.08 3.39
CA TRP A 793 -1.10 18.23 4.28
C TRP A 793 -2.53 18.79 4.36
N VAL A 794 -2.78 19.52 5.44
CA VAL A 794 -3.97 20.33 5.65
C VAL A 794 -3.78 21.68 4.97
N GLU A 795 -4.40 21.85 3.81
CA GLU A 795 -4.39 23.11 3.05
C GLU A 795 -5.51 24.01 3.60
N LEU A 796 -5.19 24.83 4.60
CA LEU A 796 -6.14 25.75 5.24
C LEU A 796 -6.59 26.85 4.27
N LYS A 797 -7.90 26.91 4.02
CA LYS A 797 -8.58 27.98 3.26
C LYS A 797 -9.14 29.08 4.16
N GLY A 798 -9.40 28.76 5.43
CA GLY A 798 -9.75 29.72 6.48
C GLY A 798 -9.94 29.03 7.83
N VAL A 799 -9.57 29.70 8.93
CA VAL A 799 -9.68 29.13 10.28
C VAL A 799 -10.17 30.19 11.27
N SER A 800 -11.04 29.81 12.19
CA SER A 800 -11.50 30.61 13.33
C SER A 800 -11.84 29.70 14.51
N ARG A 801 -12.13 30.28 15.68
CA ARG A 801 -12.57 29.52 16.88
C ARG A 801 -13.80 28.63 16.67
N THR A 802 -14.60 28.84 15.62
CA THR A 802 -15.87 28.14 15.41
C THR A 802 -16.00 27.46 14.04
N ASN A 803 -15.06 27.67 13.12
CA ASN A 803 -15.14 27.12 11.77
C ASN A 803 -13.75 26.90 11.15
N ILE A 804 -13.58 25.75 10.49
CA ILE A 804 -12.35 25.38 9.79
C ILE A 804 -12.74 25.06 8.34
N SER A 805 -12.15 25.77 7.39
CA SER A 805 -12.27 25.48 5.95
C SER A 805 -10.89 25.08 5.44
N PHE A 806 -10.80 23.88 4.88
CA PHE A 806 -9.55 23.28 4.44
C PHE A 806 -9.82 22.28 3.31
N THR A 807 -8.78 21.97 2.56
CA THR A 807 -8.70 20.73 1.76
C THR A 807 -7.60 19.85 2.30
N LEU A 808 -7.68 18.54 2.04
CA LEU A 808 -6.56 17.62 2.24
C LEU A 808 -5.92 17.39 0.90
N GLU A 809 -4.66 17.79 0.79
CA GLU A 809 -3.89 17.72 -0.43
C GLU A 809 -2.80 16.67 -0.30
N SER A 810 -2.33 16.16 -1.44
CA SER A 810 -1.19 15.26 -1.49
C SER A 810 -0.35 15.54 -2.73
N HIS A 811 0.98 15.47 -2.59
CA HIS A 811 1.94 15.73 -3.66
C HIS A 811 3.08 14.71 -3.59
N GLY A 812 3.61 14.34 -4.76
CA GLY A 812 4.51 13.19 -4.90
C GLY A 812 3.76 11.87 -5.10
N ARG A 813 2.48 11.76 -4.72
CA ARG A 813 1.65 10.58 -5.01
C ARG A 813 1.42 10.47 -6.52
N TYR A 814 2.21 9.64 -7.21
CA TYR A 814 2.08 9.44 -8.65
C TYR A 814 0.73 8.80 -8.99
N ARG A 815 -0.22 9.62 -9.47
CA ARG A 815 -1.59 9.17 -9.76
C ARG A 815 -1.64 8.09 -10.85
N GLY A 816 -0.62 8.02 -11.72
CA GLY A 816 -0.46 6.97 -12.73
C GLY A 816 -0.19 5.57 -12.16
N ASP A 817 0.46 5.46 -11.00
CA ASP A 817 0.76 4.18 -10.31
C ASP A 817 -0.32 3.81 -9.27
N LYS A 818 -1.45 4.54 -9.24
CA LYS A 818 -2.70 4.12 -8.58
C LYS A 818 -2.56 3.80 -7.08
N PHE A 819 -1.82 4.62 -6.34
CA PHE A 819 -1.70 4.58 -4.88
C PHE A 819 -3.01 5.01 -4.18
N TYR A 820 -4.03 4.15 -4.19
CA TYR A 820 -5.36 4.43 -3.64
C TYR A 820 -5.35 4.70 -2.14
N VAL A 821 -4.57 3.90 -1.41
CA VAL A 821 -4.40 3.96 0.03
C VAL A 821 -2.90 3.94 0.32
N GLY A 822 -2.47 4.80 1.23
CA GLY A 822 -1.14 4.77 1.83
C GLY A 822 -1.23 4.61 3.34
N THR A 823 -0.11 4.28 3.96
CA THR A 823 0.06 4.16 5.41
C THR A 823 0.91 5.30 5.93
N LEU A 824 0.58 5.74 7.14
CA LEU A 824 1.36 6.67 7.95
C LEU A 824 1.28 6.23 9.41
N ARG A 825 1.92 6.99 10.29
CA ARG A 825 1.83 6.80 11.73
C ARG A 825 0.93 7.87 12.34
N ASP A 826 -0.09 7.48 13.09
CA ASP A 826 -0.93 8.42 13.84
C ASP A 826 -0.09 9.04 14.98
N PRO A 827 0.08 10.38 15.02
CA PRO A 827 1.04 10.95 15.96
C PRO A 827 0.63 10.92 17.42
N GLN A 828 -0.65 10.71 17.73
CA GLN A 828 -1.11 10.47 19.09
C GLN A 828 -0.77 9.03 19.48
N THR A 829 -1.47 8.05 18.89
CA THR A 829 -1.39 6.66 19.33
C THR A 829 -0.11 5.92 18.94
N GLY A 830 0.73 6.52 18.07
CA GLY A 830 1.93 5.90 17.53
C GLY A 830 1.68 4.69 16.61
N ARG A 831 0.42 4.34 16.34
CA ARG A 831 0.00 3.21 15.51
C ARG A 831 0.07 3.53 14.02
N GLN A 832 0.22 2.50 13.19
CA GLN A 832 0.03 2.65 11.75
C GLN A 832 -1.46 2.84 11.45
N ILE A 833 -1.78 3.87 10.65
CA ILE A 833 -3.12 4.13 10.11
C ILE A 833 -3.01 4.37 8.60
N THR A 834 -4.13 4.31 7.90
CA THR A 834 -4.17 4.72 6.49
C THR A 834 -4.36 6.22 6.34
N ASP A 835 -3.92 6.75 5.21
CA ASP A 835 -4.21 8.12 4.79
C ASP A 835 -5.71 8.40 4.67
N ARG A 836 -6.51 7.39 4.32
CA ARG A 836 -7.99 7.46 4.29
C ARG A 836 -8.61 7.51 5.68
N GLN A 837 -8.05 6.79 6.65
CA GLN A 837 -8.44 6.93 8.06
C GLN A 837 -8.09 8.33 8.60
N LEU A 838 -6.93 8.88 8.25
CA LEU A 838 -6.58 10.26 8.59
C LEU A 838 -7.53 11.26 7.91
N GLU A 839 -7.83 11.05 6.64
CA GLU A 839 -8.75 11.90 5.86
C GLU A 839 -10.13 11.95 6.50
N LEU A 840 -10.70 10.79 6.86
CA LEU A 840 -11.96 10.70 7.59
C LEU A 840 -11.88 11.36 8.99
N LYS A 841 -10.80 11.13 9.75
CA LYS A 841 -10.56 11.75 11.08
C LYS A 841 -10.61 13.28 10.98
N LEU A 842 -9.86 13.87 10.05
CA LEU A 842 -9.77 15.32 9.88
C LEU A 842 -11.03 15.93 9.24
N GLN A 843 -11.63 15.30 8.23
CA GLN A 843 -12.92 15.76 7.67
C GLN A 843 -14.00 15.80 8.76
N THR A 844 -14.07 14.77 9.60
CA THR A 844 -15.07 14.68 10.68
C THR A 844 -14.84 15.74 11.76
N VAL A 845 -13.60 15.96 12.20
CA VAL A 845 -13.27 17.03 13.16
C VAL A 845 -13.51 18.42 12.53
N GLY A 846 -13.08 18.63 11.29
CA GLY A 846 -13.14 19.93 10.62
C GLY A 846 -14.56 20.43 10.32
N LEU A 847 -15.54 19.52 10.17
CA LEU A 847 -16.96 19.88 10.07
C LEU A 847 -17.45 20.57 11.34
N ASN A 848 -17.17 19.99 12.52
CA ASN A 848 -17.46 20.59 13.83
C ASN A 848 -16.73 19.79 14.94
N PRO A 849 -15.65 20.34 15.56
CA PRO A 849 -14.85 19.62 16.55
C PRO A 849 -15.65 19.23 17.81
N MET A 850 -16.49 20.15 18.31
CA MET A 850 -17.33 19.91 19.48
C MET A 850 -18.36 18.80 19.21
N ALA A 851 -18.98 18.79 18.02
CA ALA A 851 -19.94 17.76 17.64
C ALA A 851 -19.27 16.38 17.49
N LYS A 852 -18.06 16.32 16.90
CA LYS A 852 -17.26 15.09 16.81
C LYS A 852 -16.97 14.53 18.21
N ARG A 853 -16.48 15.37 19.13
CA ARG A 853 -16.12 14.93 20.49
C ARG A 853 -17.35 14.55 21.31
N GLN A 854 -18.44 15.32 21.19
CA GLN A 854 -19.74 14.99 21.80
C GLN A 854 -20.29 13.65 21.30
N ALA A 855 -20.15 13.34 20.00
CA ALA A 855 -20.57 12.06 19.44
C ALA A 855 -19.72 10.89 19.97
N VAL A 856 -18.40 11.07 20.16
CA VAL A 856 -17.54 10.08 20.83
C VAL A 856 -17.99 9.83 22.26
N PHE A 857 -18.33 10.87 23.03
CA PHE A 857 -18.84 10.69 24.40
C PHE A 857 -20.23 10.05 24.44
N ALA A 858 -21.12 10.38 23.50
CA ALA A 858 -22.39 9.68 23.35
C ALA A 858 -22.15 8.18 23.09
N MET A 859 -21.23 7.81 22.19
CA MET A 859 -20.89 6.40 21.95
C MET A 859 -20.22 5.72 23.14
N LYS A 860 -19.41 6.43 23.95
CA LYS A 860 -18.89 5.92 25.24
C LYS A 860 -20.02 5.71 26.28
N ALA A 861 -21.04 6.57 26.30
CA ALA A 861 -22.20 6.46 27.19
C ALA A 861 -23.22 5.41 26.73
N TYR A 862 -23.28 5.10 25.43
CA TYR A 862 -24.25 4.20 24.82
C TYR A 862 -24.39 2.83 25.52
N PRO A 863 -23.31 2.05 25.78
CA PRO A 863 -23.43 0.77 26.48
C PRO A 863 -23.93 0.92 27.93
N MET A 864 -23.52 1.97 28.65
CA MET A 864 -23.96 2.25 30.02
C MET A 864 -25.46 2.55 30.07
N LEU A 865 -25.93 3.39 29.14
CA LEU A 865 -27.34 3.75 29.00
C LEU A 865 -28.20 2.58 28.51
N LEU A 866 -27.67 1.72 27.65
CA LEU A 866 -28.33 0.50 27.20
C LEU A 866 -28.62 -0.44 28.38
N GLN A 867 -27.64 -0.66 29.25
CA GLN A 867 -27.77 -1.52 30.42
C GLN A 867 -28.76 -0.95 31.45
N GLU A 868 -28.60 0.31 31.85
CA GLU A 868 -29.40 0.93 32.92
C GLU A 868 -30.84 1.25 32.49
N LEU A 869 -31.07 1.61 31.22
CA LEU A 869 -32.40 1.94 30.71
C LEU A 869 -33.09 0.79 29.98
N ARG A 870 -32.39 -0.34 29.75
CA ARG A 870 -32.89 -1.53 29.02
C ARG A 870 -33.52 -1.16 27.67
N LEU A 871 -32.78 -0.41 26.85
CA LEU A 871 -33.29 0.14 25.59
C LEU A 871 -33.57 -0.97 24.54
N GLY A 872 -34.81 -1.09 24.10
CA GLY A 872 -35.19 -1.96 22.98
C GLY A 872 -34.64 -1.48 21.63
N VAL A 873 -34.73 -2.34 20.60
CA VAL A 873 -34.19 -2.10 19.24
C VAL A 873 -34.54 -0.71 18.70
N SER A 874 -35.81 -0.31 18.73
CA SER A 874 -36.25 0.98 18.18
C SER A 874 -35.65 2.20 18.89
N ASP A 875 -35.41 2.11 20.20
CA ASP A 875 -34.78 3.20 20.96
C ASP A 875 -33.27 3.22 20.80
N ARG A 876 -32.64 2.04 20.66
CA ARG A 876 -31.23 1.90 20.27
C ARG A 876 -30.97 2.51 18.89
N LEU A 877 -31.74 2.14 17.87
CA LEU A 877 -31.62 2.71 16.53
C LEU A 877 -31.87 4.23 16.52
N LYS A 878 -32.85 4.71 17.27
CA LYS A 878 -33.09 6.16 17.41
C LYS A 878 -31.91 6.87 18.08
N TYR A 879 -31.32 6.30 19.14
CA TYR A 879 -30.13 6.85 19.79
C TYR A 879 -29.00 7.04 18.78
N LEU A 880 -28.66 5.97 18.04
CA LEU A 880 -27.57 5.98 17.08
C LEU A 880 -27.85 6.92 15.90
N SER A 881 -29.11 7.01 15.46
CA SER A 881 -29.54 7.99 14.44
C SER A 881 -29.39 9.44 14.90
N ASP A 882 -29.64 9.75 16.18
CA ASP A 882 -29.36 11.07 16.74
C ASP A 882 -27.84 11.36 16.79
N VAL A 883 -26.99 10.38 17.14
CA VAL A 883 -25.52 10.50 17.13
C VAL A 883 -24.97 10.70 15.71
N ILE A 884 -25.39 9.88 14.74
CA ILE A 884 -25.06 10.04 13.30
C ILE A 884 -25.57 11.40 12.79
N SER A 885 -26.66 11.92 13.35
CA SER A 885 -27.16 13.24 12.99
C SER A 885 -26.32 14.37 13.56
N LEU A 886 -25.79 14.24 14.78
CA LEU A 886 -24.83 15.16 15.39
C LEU A 886 -23.50 15.16 14.63
N CYS A 887 -22.96 13.97 14.35
CA CYS A 887 -21.66 13.79 13.71
C CYS A 887 -21.76 12.69 12.64
N PRO A 888 -22.03 13.04 11.37
CA PRO A 888 -22.21 12.07 10.29
C PRO A 888 -21.00 11.14 10.09
N GLY A 889 -19.79 11.61 10.32
CA GLY A 889 -18.57 10.78 10.23
C GLY A 889 -18.26 9.91 11.45
N ASN A 890 -19.15 9.81 12.46
CA ASN A 890 -18.91 8.96 13.63
C ASN A 890 -19.06 7.46 13.26
N THR A 891 -17.93 6.80 13.03
CA THR A 891 -17.85 5.39 12.60
C THR A 891 -18.47 4.43 13.60
N ASP A 892 -18.27 4.66 14.90
CA ASP A 892 -18.75 3.76 15.96
C ASP A 892 -20.28 3.65 15.96
N ALA A 893 -20.98 4.76 15.75
CA ALA A 893 -22.44 4.77 15.65
C ALA A 893 -22.94 4.02 14.40
N TRP A 894 -22.25 4.16 13.27
CA TRP A 894 -22.55 3.38 12.05
C TRP A 894 -22.33 1.89 12.24
N THR A 895 -21.20 1.50 12.84
CA THR A 895 -20.91 0.10 13.18
C THR A 895 -21.94 -0.48 14.16
N ALA A 896 -22.42 0.31 15.12
CA ALA A 896 -23.47 -0.11 16.03
C ALA A 896 -24.84 -0.29 15.33
N VAL A 897 -25.21 0.58 14.37
CA VAL A 897 -26.41 0.39 13.55
C VAL A 897 -26.29 -0.87 12.69
N ALA A 898 -25.12 -1.10 12.09
CA ALA A 898 -24.85 -2.27 11.27
C ALA A 898 -24.98 -3.57 12.07
N LYS A 899 -24.46 -3.63 13.30
CA LYS A 899 -24.63 -4.78 14.20
C LYS A 899 -26.09 -5.04 14.58
N ILE A 900 -26.85 -3.99 14.91
CA ILE A 900 -28.28 -4.13 15.23
C ILE A 900 -29.08 -4.63 14.02
N SER A 901 -28.65 -4.30 12.79
CA SER A 901 -29.36 -4.68 11.57
C SER A 901 -29.65 -6.17 11.44
N GLY A 902 -28.81 -7.05 12.01
CA GLY A 902 -28.98 -8.51 11.96
C GLY A 902 -29.75 -9.12 13.14
N GLU A 903 -30.29 -8.32 14.06
CA GLU A 903 -31.05 -8.85 15.21
C GLU A 903 -32.45 -9.34 14.82
N GLU A 904 -32.88 -10.48 15.36
CA GLU A 904 -34.18 -11.10 15.05
C GLU A 904 -35.40 -10.22 15.45
N ASP A 905 -35.23 -9.37 16.48
CA ASP A 905 -36.26 -8.50 17.05
C ASP A 905 -36.64 -7.27 16.17
N LEU A 906 -36.13 -7.17 14.93
CA LEU A 906 -36.37 -6.01 14.06
C LEU A 906 -37.80 -5.95 13.49
N ILE A 907 -38.64 -5.12 14.13
CA ILE A 907 -39.97 -4.76 13.61
C ILE A 907 -39.88 -4.01 12.25
N PRO A 908 -40.94 -4.00 11.41
CA PRO A 908 -40.89 -3.38 10.07
C PRO A 908 -40.52 -1.88 10.07
N LYS A 909 -40.87 -1.16 11.13
CA LYS A 909 -40.48 0.26 11.33
C LYS A 909 -38.97 0.42 11.52
N ASP A 910 -38.32 -0.56 12.15
CA ASP A 910 -36.89 -0.53 12.45
C ASP A 910 -36.08 -0.95 11.22
N ARG A 911 -36.54 -1.98 10.47
CA ARG A 911 -36.01 -2.28 9.12
C ARG A 911 -36.03 -1.04 8.21
N LYS A 912 -37.13 -0.25 8.20
CA LYS A 912 -37.20 1.03 7.47
C LYS A 912 -36.21 2.08 7.96
N GLN A 913 -35.90 2.13 9.27
CA GLN A 913 -34.88 3.04 9.80
C GLN A 913 -33.46 2.64 9.36
N VAL A 914 -33.15 1.33 9.35
CA VAL A 914 -31.85 0.83 8.87
C VAL A 914 -31.68 1.07 7.37
N SER A 915 -32.69 0.81 6.55
CA SER A 915 -32.69 1.13 5.11
C SER A 915 -32.43 2.63 4.85
N LEU A 916 -33.07 3.54 5.61
CA LEU A 916 -32.80 4.98 5.53
C LEU A 916 -31.38 5.35 5.99
N ALA A 917 -30.83 4.63 6.97
CA ALA A 917 -29.45 4.80 7.41
C ALA A 917 -28.47 4.38 6.29
N MET A 918 -28.68 3.24 5.63
CA MET A 918 -27.89 2.79 4.49
C MET A 918 -27.88 3.80 3.33
N VAL A 919 -29.03 4.37 2.94
CA VAL A 919 -29.08 5.44 1.91
C VAL A 919 -28.28 6.67 2.36
N ARG A 920 -28.29 6.99 3.66
CA ARG A 920 -27.49 8.09 4.23
C ARG A 920 -25.99 7.75 4.29
N LEU A 921 -25.60 6.49 4.44
CA LEU A 921 -24.21 6.03 4.46
C LEU A 921 -23.50 6.45 3.17
N PHE A 922 -24.07 6.08 2.00
CA PHE A 922 -23.50 6.40 0.70
C PHE A 922 -23.26 7.91 0.51
N ARG A 923 -24.23 8.75 0.91
CA ARG A 923 -24.09 10.21 0.82
C ARG A 923 -23.03 10.76 1.77
N THR A 924 -22.93 10.18 2.97
CA THR A 924 -22.03 10.67 4.03
C THR A 924 -20.57 10.38 3.70
N PHE A 925 -20.29 9.19 3.15
CA PHE A 925 -18.94 8.71 2.87
C PHE A 925 -18.55 8.78 1.38
N ALA A 926 -19.34 9.43 0.52
CA ALA A 926 -19.08 9.53 -0.92
C ALA A 926 -17.65 10.01 -1.28
N ASN A 927 -17.09 10.92 -0.47
CA ASN A 927 -15.73 11.46 -0.66
C ASN A 927 -14.63 10.64 0.06
N VAL A 928 -15.00 9.77 1.01
CA VAL A 928 -14.12 8.92 1.82
C VAL A 928 -14.71 7.51 1.93
N PRO A 929 -14.83 6.79 0.80
CA PRO A 929 -15.68 5.61 0.66
C PRO A 929 -15.16 4.35 1.37
N ASP A 930 -13.91 4.33 1.82
CA ASP A 930 -13.25 3.18 2.46
C ASP A 930 -14.05 2.59 3.62
N PHE A 931 -14.62 3.45 4.47
CA PHE A 931 -15.39 3.01 5.63
C PHE A 931 -16.66 2.26 5.25
N THR A 932 -17.29 2.56 4.10
CA THR A 932 -18.57 1.90 3.77
C THR A 932 -18.39 0.40 3.59
N LEU A 933 -17.27 -0.06 3.01
CA LEU A 933 -17.00 -1.48 2.83
C LEU A 933 -16.91 -2.23 4.17
N THR A 934 -16.47 -1.57 5.24
CA THR A 934 -16.24 -2.19 6.56
C THR A 934 -17.52 -2.50 7.33
N VAL A 935 -18.64 -1.86 7.00
CA VAL A 935 -19.93 -2.03 7.70
C VAL A 935 -21.06 -2.51 6.80
N PHE A 936 -20.86 -2.56 5.48
CA PHE A 936 -21.97 -2.73 4.53
C PHE A 936 -22.65 -4.09 4.62
N SER A 937 -21.89 -5.18 4.73
CA SER A 937 -22.42 -6.55 4.84
C SER A 937 -23.40 -6.70 5.99
N ASP A 938 -23.03 -6.13 7.13
CA ASP A 938 -23.78 -6.21 8.38
C ASP A 938 -24.97 -5.26 8.31
N LEU A 939 -24.80 -4.06 7.74
CA LEU A 939 -25.86 -3.05 7.59
C LEU A 939 -26.99 -3.46 6.64
N ILE A 940 -26.76 -4.40 5.73
CA ILE A 940 -27.83 -5.03 4.91
C ILE A 940 -28.36 -6.33 5.52
N GLY A 941 -27.96 -6.67 6.75
CA GLY A 941 -28.40 -7.87 7.47
C GLY A 941 -29.89 -7.87 7.84
N PHE A 942 -30.57 -6.72 7.77
CA PHE A 942 -32.03 -6.63 7.97
C PHE A 942 -32.84 -7.13 6.77
N GLU A 943 -32.17 -7.27 5.63
CA GLU A 943 -32.77 -7.73 4.39
C GLU A 943 -32.70 -9.25 4.35
N ASP A 944 -33.81 -9.89 4.00
CA ASP A 944 -33.86 -11.35 3.86
C ASP A 944 -33.73 -11.75 2.38
N ASP A 945 -34.19 -10.89 1.46
CA ASP A 945 -34.14 -11.12 0.02
C ASP A 945 -32.75 -10.87 -0.57
N ASP A 946 -32.10 -11.93 -1.06
CA ASP A 946 -30.83 -11.83 -1.79
C ASP A 946 -30.94 -10.95 -3.05
N ALA A 947 -32.12 -10.84 -3.69
CA ALA A 947 -32.31 -9.99 -4.85
C ALA A 947 -32.23 -8.49 -4.51
N GLU A 948 -32.71 -8.07 -3.34
CA GLU A 948 -32.51 -6.71 -2.83
C GLU A 948 -31.06 -6.50 -2.36
N LYS A 949 -30.44 -7.47 -1.69
CA LYS A 949 -29.00 -7.41 -1.34
C LYS A 949 -28.12 -7.22 -2.58
N ILE A 950 -28.40 -7.90 -3.68
CA ILE A 950 -27.68 -7.75 -4.96
C ILE A 950 -27.79 -6.30 -5.50
N LYS A 951 -28.97 -5.66 -5.38
CA LYS A 951 -29.16 -4.25 -5.76
C LYS A 951 -28.42 -3.29 -4.84
N TYR A 952 -28.42 -3.53 -3.53
CA TYR A 952 -27.66 -2.73 -2.58
C TYR A 952 -26.15 -2.82 -2.86
N TYR A 953 -25.63 -4.01 -3.18
CA TYR A 953 -24.25 -4.16 -3.65
C TYR A 953 -23.99 -3.42 -4.98
N GLU A 954 -24.95 -3.39 -5.93
CA GLU A 954 -24.76 -2.61 -7.17
C GLU A 954 -24.70 -1.10 -6.88
N GLN A 955 -25.49 -0.58 -5.95
CA GLN A 955 -25.41 0.81 -5.51
C GLN A 955 -24.04 1.13 -4.87
N LEU A 956 -23.54 0.23 -4.01
CA LEU A 956 -22.23 0.35 -3.39
C LEU A 956 -21.11 0.35 -4.44
N ILE A 957 -21.15 -0.60 -5.38
CA ILE A 957 -20.16 -0.71 -6.46
C ILE A 957 -20.24 0.53 -7.36
N GLY A 958 -21.45 0.98 -7.74
CA GLY A 958 -21.65 2.20 -8.52
C GLY A 958 -21.03 3.45 -7.87
N MET A 959 -21.11 3.58 -6.54
CA MET A 959 -20.41 4.63 -5.80
C MET A 959 -18.88 4.51 -5.94
N TYR A 960 -18.32 3.31 -5.77
CA TYR A 960 -16.87 3.08 -5.92
C TYR A 960 -16.37 3.28 -7.36
N LEU A 961 -17.16 2.86 -8.37
CA LEU A 961 -16.87 3.11 -9.79
C LEU A 961 -16.87 4.61 -10.12
N SER A 962 -17.78 5.37 -9.51
CA SER A 962 -17.88 6.83 -9.66
C SER A 962 -16.73 7.55 -8.96
N ALA A 963 -16.30 7.04 -7.79
CA ALA A 963 -15.14 7.54 -7.04
C ALA A 963 -13.79 7.12 -7.63
N GLY A 964 -13.76 6.29 -8.68
CA GLY A 964 -12.52 5.77 -9.28
C GLY A 964 -11.73 4.84 -8.36
N ARG A 965 -12.43 4.08 -7.50
CA ARG A 965 -11.89 3.16 -6.49
C ARG A 965 -12.05 1.68 -6.90
N PRO A 966 -11.20 1.16 -7.81
CA PRO A 966 -11.26 -0.24 -8.25
C PRO A 966 -10.99 -1.22 -7.10
N ASP A 967 -10.13 -0.85 -6.16
CA ASP A 967 -9.81 -1.63 -4.97
C ASP A 967 -11.07 -1.95 -4.15
N LEU A 968 -11.93 -0.94 -3.90
CA LEU A 968 -13.21 -1.12 -3.23
C LEU A 968 -14.26 -1.77 -4.16
N ALA A 969 -14.28 -1.40 -5.44
CA ALA A 969 -15.23 -1.95 -6.42
C ALA A 969 -15.06 -3.45 -6.64
N PHE A 970 -13.83 -3.95 -6.81
CA PHE A 970 -13.55 -5.38 -6.95
C PHE A 970 -13.84 -6.13 -5.64
N ALA A 971 -13.53 -5.55 -4.47
CA ALA A 971 -13.86 -6.16 -3.18
C ALA A 971 -15.37 -6.34 -2.96
N ALA A 972 -16.18 -5.32 -3.30
CA ALA A 972 -17.64 -5.43 -3.24
C ALA A 972 -18.22 -6.35 -4.34
N ARG A 973 -17.66 -6.31 -5.57
CA ARG A 973 -18.10 -7.20 -6.67
C ARG A 973 -17.87 -8.67 -6.33
N LYS A 974 -16.78 -9.04 -5.63
CA LYS A 974 -16.59 -10.40 -5.09
C LYS A 974 -17.77 -10.86 -4.23
N GLN A 975 -18.24 -10.03 -3.30
CA GLN A 975 -19.35 -10.38 -2.40
C GLN A 975 -20.68 -10.49 -3.16
N GLN A 976 -20.93 -9.59 -4.11
CA GLN A 976 -22.13 -9.66 -4.95
C GLN A 976 -22.14 -10.92 -5.85
N ILE A 977 -20.99 -11.34 -6.38
CA ILE A 977 -20.86 -12.58 -7.17
C ILE A 977 -21.28 -13.80 -6.35
N VAL A 978 -20.91 -13.87 -5.06
CA VAL A 978 -21.34 -14.97 -4.18
C VAL A 978 -22.87 -15.04 -4.09
N LEU A 979 -23.55 -13.90 -3.94
CA LEU A 979 -25.01 -13.84 -3.95
C LEU A 979 -25.62 -14.21 -5.31
N LEU A 980 -25.05 -13.72 -6.42
CA LEU A 980 -25.52 -14.04 -7.78
C LEU A 980 -25.42 -15.54 -8.06
N VAL A 981 -24.27 -16.16 -7.76
CA VAL A 981 -24.06 -17.62 -7.94
C VAL A 981 -24.99 -18.43 -7.04
N LYS A 982 -25.14 -18.05 -5.75
CA LYS A 982 -26.10 -18.67 -4.82
C LYS A 982 -27.54 -18.66 -5.36
N ASN A 983 -27.90 -17.65 -6.12
CA ASN A 983 -29.23 -17.47 -6.71
C ASN A 983 -29.34 -18.01 -8.16
N ASN A 984 -28.39 -18.83 -8.62
CA ASN A 984 -28.32 -19.38 -9.98
C ASN A 984 -28.21 -18.31 -11.11
N ARG A 985 -27.74 -17.11 -10.78
CA ARG A 985 -27.57 -15.97 -11.71
C ARG A 985 -26.12 -15.83 -12.19
N THR A 986 -25.44 -16.96 -12.41
CA THR A 986 -24.04 -17.01 -12.86
C THR A 986 -23.76 -16.23 -14.16
N PRO A 987 -24.64 -16.23 -15.19
CA PRO A 987 -24.42 -15.40 -16.39
C PRO A 987 -24.32 -13.89 -16.07
N GLU A 988 -25.14 -13.39 -15.13
CA GLU A 988 -25.07 -12.00 -14.68
C GLU A 988 -23.79 -11.73 -13.89
N ALA A 989 -23.32 -12.70 -13.09
CA ALA A 989 -22.04 -12.59 -12.39
C ALA A 989 -20.84 -12.47 -13.35
N ILE A 990 -20.85 -13.23 -14.45
CA ILE A 990 -19.86 -13.16 -15.53
C ILE A 990 -19.89 -11.76 -16.18
N GLU A 991 -21.07 -11.27 -16.57
CA GLU A 991 -21.21 -9.95 -17.20
C GLU A 991 -20.77 -8.82 -16.28
N ALA A 992 -21.23 -8.82 -15.02
CA ALA A 992 -20.91 -7.81 -14.01
C ALA A 992 -19.41 -7.77 -13.68
N LEU A 993 -18.75 -8.93 -13.57
CA LEU A 993 -17.31 -9.02 -13.36
C LEU A 993 -16.54 -8.53 -14.60
N ALA A 994 -16.91 -8.98 -15.79
CA ALA A 994 -16.31 -8.56 -17.05
C ALA A 994 -16.49 -7.06 -17.32
N ALA A 995 -17.60 -6.46 -16.92
CA ALA A 995 -17.83 -5.01 -16.99
C ALA A 995 -16.92 -4.25 -16.00
N THR A 996 -16.77 -4.77 -14.77
CA THR A 996 -15.90 -4.17 -13.74
C THR A 996 -14.42 -4.23 -14.15
N ILE A 997 -13.96 -5.35 -14.74
CA ILE A 997 -12.60 -5.48 -15.27
C ILE A 997 -12.36 -4.50 -16.44
N ARG A 998 -13.27 -4.42 -17.41
CA ARG A 998 -13.19 -3.47 -18.54
C ARG A 998 -13.20 -2.00 -18.12
N ARG A 999 -13.66 -1.67 -16.91
CA ARG A 999 -13.64 -0.30 -16.37
C ARG A 999 -12.26 0.13 -15.88
N PHE A 1000 -11.39 -0.82 -15.56
CA PHE A 1000 -10.06 -0.57 -15.00
C PHE A 1000 -8.98 -1.49 -15.62
N PRO A 1001 -8.78 -1.47 -16.96
CA PRO A 1001 -7.82 -2.32 -17.65
C PRO A 1001 -6.37 -2.14 -17.19
N GLU A 1002 -6.06 -1.04 -16.50
CA GLU A 1002 -4.76 -0.70 -15.93
C GLU A 1002 -4.46 -1.29 -14.53
N GLU A 1003 -5.44 -1.91 -13.85
CA GLU A 1003 -5.29 -2.38 -12.47
C GLU A 1003 -4.64 -3.77 -12.30
N GLY A 1004 -3.34 -3.85 -12.60
CA GLY A 1004 -2.55 -5.08 -12.51
C GLY A 1004 -2.52 -5.81 -11.15
N ARG A 1005 -2.92 -5.16 -10.03
CA ARG A 1005 -3.09 -5.84 -8.72
C ARG A 1005 -4.30 -6.75 -8.67
N TYR A 1006 -5.41 -6.25 -9.20
CA TYR A 1006 -6.74 -6.81 -8.96
C TYR A 1006 -7.21 -7.61 -10.16
N VAL A 1007 -6.96 -7.10 -11.36
CA VAL A 1007 -7.45 -7.71 -12.61
C VAL A 1007 -6.99 -9.16 -12.79
N PRO A 1008 -5.72 -9.56 -12.56
CA PRO A 1008 -5.31 -10.97 -12.74
C PRO A 1008 -6.12 -11.95 -11.88
N GLY A 1009 -6.38 -11.62 -10.61
CA GLY A 1009 -7.24 -12.42 -9.73
C GLY A 1009 -8.71 -12.39 -10.13
N MET A 1010 -9.18 -11.29 -10.72
CA MET A 1010 -10.53 -11.17 -11.27
C MET A 1010 -10.70 -11.93 -12.60
N LEU A 1011 -9.66 -12.05 -13.41
CA LEU A 1011 -9.64 -12.90 -14.60
C LEU A 1011 -9.69 -14.39 -14.20
N ASN A 1012 -8.97 -14.81 -13.15
CA ASN A 1012 -9.10 -16.17 -12.59
C ASN A 1012 -10.56 -16.49 -12.23
N GLN A 1013 -11.22 -15.58 -11.51
CA GLN A 1013 -12.61 -15.75 -11.11
C GLN A 1013 -13.58 -15.70 -12.31
N LEU A 1014 -13.34 -14.84 -13.30
CA LEU A 1014 -14.15 -14.75 -14.52
C LEU A 1014 -14.08 -16.04 -15.35
N GLU A 1015 -12.90 -16.60 -15.52
CA GLU A 1015 -12.69 -17.87 -16.24
C GLU A 1015 -13.35 -19.04 -15.50
N GLN A 1016 -13.20 -19.11 -14.17
CA GLN A 1016 -13.84 -20.13 -13.35
C GLN A 1016 -15.38 -20.09 -13.46
N LEU A 1017 -15.97 -18.88 -13.42
CA LEU A 1017 -17.41 -18.69 -13.61
C LEU A 1017 -17.83 -19.06 -15.04
N ALA A 1018 -17.08 -18.66 -16.06
CA ALA A 1018 -17.37 -19.01 -17.45
C ALA A 1018 -17.31 -20.52 -17.70
N ALA A 1019 -16.34 -21.23 -17.13
CA ALA A 1019 -16.22 -22.68 -17.22
C ALA A 1019 -17.41 -23.43 -16.56
N SER A 1020 -18.10 -22.79 -15.61
CA SER A 1020 -19.30 -23.36 -14.96
C SER A 1020 -20.61 -23.20 -15.75
N VAL A 1021 -20.60 -22.47 -16.88
CA VAL A 1021 -21.79 -22.17 -17.68
C VAL A 1021 -21.57 -22.55 -19.14
N GLU A 1022 -22.26 -23.59 -19.59
CA GLU A 1022 -22.18 -24.09 -20.97
C GLU A 1022 -22.40 -22.98 -22.01
N GLY A 1023 -21.57 -22.94 -23.05
CA GLY A 1023 -21.60 -21.91 -24.09
C GLY A 1023 -20.91 -20.58 -23.74
N SER A 1024 -20.48 -20.34 -22.49
CA SER A 1024 -19.85 -19.06 -22.10
C SER A 1024 -18.44 -18.86 -22.65
N ASP A 1025 -17.80 -19.90 -23.18
CA ASP A 1025 -16.49 -19.83 -23.85
C ASP A 1025 -16.43 -18.74 -24.93
N GLN A 1026 -17.49 -18.62 -25.74
CA GLN A 1026 -17.52 -17.62 -26.82
C GLN A 1026 -17.58 -16.19 -26.26
N ASN A 1027 -18.30 -15.98 -25.16
CA ASN A 1027 -18.38 -14.68 -24.48
C ASN A 1027 -17.04 -14.31 -23.81
N LEU A 1028 -16.36 -15.30 -23.20
CA LEU A 1028 -15.03 -15.13 -22.62
C LEU A 1028 -13.98 -14.77 -23.69
N MET A 1029 -14.01 -15.42 -24.85
CA MET A 1029 -13.13 -15.09 -25.97
C MET A 1029 -13.41 -13.70 -26.56
N LEU A 1030 -14.68 -13.31 -26.70
CA LEU A 1030 -15.08 -11.97 -27.14
C LEU A 1030 -14.65 -10.89 -26.13
N PHE A 1031 -14.77 -11.17 -24.83
CA PHE A 1031 -14.25 -10.33 -23.77
C PHE A 1031 -12.74 -10.11 -23.91
N TYR A 1032 -11.94 -11.19 -24.00
CA TYR A 1032 -10.49 -11.07 -24.13
C TYR A 1032 -10.08 -10.29 -25.38
N LYS A 1033 -10.70 -10.59 -26.53
CA LYS A 1033 -10.46 -9.87 -27.78
C LYS A 1033 -10.69 -8.36 -27.67
N ALA A 1034 -11.69 -7.93 -26.89
CA ALA A 1034 -11.97 -6.52 -26.64
C ALA A 1034 -11.11 -5.92 -25.51
N PHE A 1035 -10.65 -6.75 -24.56
CA PHE A 1035 -9.94 -6.31 -23.35
C PHE A 1035 -8.45 -6.10 -23.59
N LEU A 1036 -7.75 -7.04 -24.25
CA LEU A 1036 -6.29 -6.96 -24.47
C LEU A 1036 -5.83 -5.61 -25.06
N PRO A 1037 -6.51 -5.02 -26.07
CA PRO A 1037 -6.07 -3.76 -26.66
C PRO A 1037 -6.24 -2.53 -25.76
N THR A 1038 -6.88 -2.65 -24.60
CA THR A 1038 -7.11 -1.57 -23.62
C THR A 1038 -6.10 -1.56 -22.47
N ILE A 1039 -5.33 -2.64 -22.29
CA ILE A 1039 -4.32 -2.76 -21.24
C ILE A 1039 -3.13 -1.84 -21.56
N PRO A 1040 -2.59 -1.08 -20.57
CA PRO A 1040 -1.36 -0.32 -20.74
C PRO A 1040 -0.18 -1.22 -21.16
N GLN A 1041 0.31 -1.04 -22.38
CA GLN A 1041 1.35 -1.89 -22.98
C GLN A 1041 2.76 -1.58 -22.44
N MET A 1042 3.00 -0.34 -22.03
CA MET A 1042 4.32 0.15 -21.56
C MET A 1042 4.22 0.80 -20.17
N ARG A 1043 5.22 0.59 -19.32
CA ARG A 1043 5.46 1.33 -18.07
C ARG A 1043 6.75 2.15 -18.24
N GLY A 1044 6.60 3.47 -18.41
CA GLY A 1044 7.72 4.33 -18.82
C GLY A 1044 8.25 3.94 -20.20
N ASN A 1045 9.49 3.44 -20.24
CA ASN A 1045 10.13 2.92 -21.46
C ASN A 1045 10.24 1.38 -21.49
N ARG A 1046 9.77 0.66 -20.47
CA ARG A 1046 9.81 -0.82 -20.42
C ARG A 1046 8.43 -1.43 -20.72
N PRO A 1047 8.35 -2.67 -21.26
CA PRO A 1047 7.09 -3.38 -21.43
C PRO A 1047 6.39 -3.60 -20.08
N SER A 1048 5.05 -3.59 -20.09
CA SER A 1048 4.25 -3.85 -18.88
C SER A 1048 4.17 -5.36 -18.59
N LYS A 1049 4.77 -5.83 -17.48
CA LYS A 1049 4.74 -7.25 -17.05
C LYS A 1049 3.32 -7.80 -16.98
N TYR A 1050 2.39 -7.03 -16.39
CA TYR A 1050 0.97 -7.38 -16.33
C TYR A 1050 0.32 -7.49 -17.73
N CYS A 1051 0.67 -6.61 -18.67
CA CYS A 1051 0.18 -6.68 -20.04
C CYS A 1051 0.67 -7.96 -20.73
N VAL A 1052 1.98 -8.23 -20.69
CA VAL A 1052 2.62 -9.43 -21.26
C VAL A 1052 1.93 -10.70 -20.75
N GLN A 1053 1.84 -10.87 -19.42
CA GLN A 1053 1.21 -12.04 -18.80
C GLN A 1053 -0.27 -12.20 -19.20
N THR A 1054 -1.01 -11.10 -19.37
CA THR A 1054 -2.43 -11.15 -19.75
C THR A 1054 -2.62 -11.50 -21.24
N PHE A 1055 -1.71 -11.04 -22.11
CA PHE A 1055 -1.67 -11.48 -23.52
C PHE A 1055 -1.35 -12.97 -23.63
N GLU A 1056 -0.30 -13.44 -22.95
CA GLU A 1056 0.12 -14.86 -22.97
C GLU A 1056 -1.00 -15.79 -22.49
N ARG A 1057 -1.66 -15.42 -21.38
CA ARG A 1057 -2.87 -16.10 -20.87
C ARG A 1057 -3.97 -16.22 -21.92
N ALA A 1058 -4.32 -15.12 -22.57
CA ALA A 1058 -5.40 -15.08 -23.54
C ALA A 1058 -5.06 -15.81 -24.86
N ILE A 1059 -3.80 -15.73 -25.31
CA ILE A 1059 -3.30 -16.47 -26.48
C ILE A 1059 -3.43 -17.97 -26.25
N LYS A 1060 -3.02 -18.48 -25.07
CA LYS A 1060 -3.20 -19.88 -24.69
C LYS A 1060 -4.68 -20.30 -24.74
N LEU A 1061 -5.58 -19.51 -24.14
CA LEU A 1061 -7.02 -19.77 -24.20
C LEU A 1061 -7.55 -19.81 -25.64
N PHE A 1062 -7.12 -18.89 -26.52
CA PHE A 1062 -7.52 -18.90 -27.92
C PHE A 1062 -7.02 -20.15 -28.67
N GLN A 1063 -5.81 -20.63 -28.38
CA GLN A 1063 -5.27 -21.87 -28.96
C GLN A 1063 -6.08 -23.09 -28.50
N GLU A 1064 -6.33 -23.22 -27.19
CA GLU A 1064 -7.12 -24.31 -26.58
C GLU A 1064 -8.56 -24.37 -27.12
N LYS A 1065 -9.17 -23.21 -27.42
CA LYS A 1065 -10.52 -23.10 -28.01
C LYS A 1065 -10.52 -23.05 -29.55
N GLY A 1066 -9.40 -23.39 -30.20
CA GLY A 1066 -9.30 -23.53 -31.67
C GLY A 1066 -9.27 -22.24 -32.49
N GLN A 1067 -9.17 -21.07 -31.85
CA GLN A 1067 -9.11 -19.75 -32.50
C GLN A 1067 -7.69 -19.38 -32.99
N GLN A 1068 -7.07 -20.26 -33.77
CA GLN A 1068 -5.66 -20.17 -34.18
C GLN A 1068 -5.28 -18.84 -34.86
N GLN A 1069 -6.13 -18.31 -35.74
CA GLN A 1069 -5.88 -17.00 -36.39
C GLN A 1069 -5.89 -15.83 -35.38
N LEU A 1070 -6.73 -15.90 -34.35
CA LEU A 1070 -6.82 -14.86 -33.33
C LEU A 1070 -5.61 -14.91 -32.38
N ALA A 1071 -5.18 -16.14 -32.01
CA ALA A 1071 -3.96 -16.38 -31.25
C ALA A 1071 -2.72 -15.83 -31.98
N GLN A 1072 -2.56 -16.15 -33.27
CA GLN A 1072 -1.46 -15.63 -34.10
C GLN A 1072 -1.45 -14.10 -34.18
N GLY A 1073 -2.63 -13.48 -34.33
CA GLY A 1073 -2.77 -12.02 -34.36
C GLY A 1073 -2.29 -11.35 -33.08
N PHE A 1074 -2.69 -11.87 -31.91
CA PHE A 1074 -2.25 -11.34 -30.62
C PHE A 1074 -0.80 -11.70 -30.26
N GLN A 1075 -0.27 -12.84 -30.70
CA GLN A 1075 1.16 -13.13 -30.58
C GLN A 1075 2.01 -12.07 -31.31
N ALA A 1076 1.63 -11.71 -32.53
CA ALA A 1076 2.33 -10.68 -33.31
C ALA A 1076 2.20 -9.26 -32.72
N GLU A 1077 1.17 -8.97 -31.90
CA GLU A 1077 1.12 -7.75 -31.09
C GLU A 1077 2.00 -7.87 -29.84
N LEU A 1078 2.00 -9.02 -29.16
CA LEU A 1078 2.83 -9.28 -27.98
C LEU A 1078 4.33 -9.13 -28.28
N GLU A 1079 4.84 -9.66 -29.39
CA GLU A 1079 6.25 -9.50 -29.76
C GLU A 1079 6.65 -8.03 -29.96
N LYS A 1080 5.74 -7.21 -30.52
CA LYS A 1080 5.97 -5.75 -30.64
C LYS A 1080 6.01 -5.07 -29.27
N ILE A 1081 5.17 -5.51 -28.33
CA ILE A 1081 5.17 -5.00 -26.95
C ILE A 1081 6.48 -5.37 -26.26
N LYS A 1082 6.93 -6.64 -26.37
CA LYS A 1082 8.21 -7.13 -25.82
C LYS A 1082 9.41 -6.35 -26.40
N ALA A 1083 9.39 -6.08 -27.71
CA ALA A 1083 10.37 -5.23 -28.40
C ALA A 1083 10.26 -3.72 -28.13
N GLY A 1084 9.48 -3.29 -27.12
CA GLY A 1084 9.35 -1.89 -26.72
C GLY A 1084 8.53 -0.99 -27.65
N MET A 1085 7.95 -1.54 -28.71
CA MET A 1085 7.09 -0.84 -29.68
C MET A 1085 5.61 -0.77 -29.25
N GLY A 1086 5.33 -1.04 -27.97
CA GLY A 1086 3.98 -0.94 -27.39
C GLY A 1086 3.46 0.50 -27.31
N ARG A 1087 2.14 0.65 -27.33
CA ARG A 1087 1.45 1.93 -27.11
C ARG A 1087 1.78 2.48 -25.71
N LYS A 1088 2.52 3.59 -25.67
CA LYS A 1088 2.77 4.34 -24.43
C LYS A 1088 1.48 4.96 -23.93
N VAL A 1089 1.29 4.95 -22.61
CA VAL A 1089 0.18 5.64 -21.94
C VAL A 1089 0.27 7.13 -22.27
N GLN A 1090 -0.75 7.69 -22.91
CA GLN A 1090 -0.87 9.14 -23.06
C GLN A 1090 -1.08 9.75 -21.66
N LYS A 1091 -0.25 10.74 -21.31
CA LYS A 1091 -0.27 11.44 -20.01
C LYS A 1091 -1.51 12.33 -19.85
#